data_AF-A0A2D7MJK6-F1
#
_entry.id   AF-A0A2D7MJK6-F1
#
_cell.length_a   1.000
_cell.length_b   1.000
_cell.length_c   1.000
_cell.angle_alpha   90.00
_cell.angle_beta   90.00
_cell.angle_gamma   90.00
#
_symmetry.space_group_name_H-M   'P 1'
#
loop_
_entity.id
_entity.type
_entity.pdbx_description
1 polymer ?
#
loop_
_entity_poly.entity_id
_entity_poly.type
_entity_poly.pdbx_seq_one_letter_code
_entity_poly.pdbx_strand_id
1 'polypeptide(L)'
;MQDYQLLFCLFAEGFGGISEVSKLKLKPISNDFTIKDHLYGVLRDHILGIDIYGSDDDLRLDERQLAAQLGVSRTPIREVLARLAQDGLVEIIPRKGVFIHRKTMTEILEMVITWAALESMAARLVTEKASDDDLLLLRRFAQGSIGESNSIPISEYSDANITFHQTILELSGCALLKTTTDQLFMQMAAIRRRAIHEDDRAVKSVSDHMQIIEALEARDADLAATLVREHTMRLHDHIKLRWTIFSNGEDGTDEDGADVDGADKANADTEPGSSSDKAIPEMTRDSDQDKIVSDIGAVSASQHKAQASVQTAALTISEPQPFSKPQPMTPNDKKEEPSMSDQAITEQDTDVAHLTDGFHLVVDALKLNDINTIYNVPGIPITDLGRIAQAEGMRVISFRHEQHAGYAASIAGYLTKKPGVALTVSAPGFLNGLTALANATTNCFPMILISGSSEREIVDLQQGDYEEMDQLAIAKPLCKAAFRVLHAEDIGIGVARAIRAACSGRPGGVYLDLPAQLFSQVMDADKGKASLVKVIDPAPAQLPAPEAITRAVDVLKSAKKPLLIIGKGAAYAQEDELIKTFVENSGMPYLPMSMAKGLLPDDHPQSAAAARSLVLKEADVVMLVGARLNWLLSHGKGKTWGAPGAKTFIHVDIEPREMDSNVEIAAPLVGDIGSCLRLMNDALGSNWQKPPADWIGAITEKKSVNLEKMASKLMSNAVPMDYHGALGSLRNVIKDNPDVILVNEGANTLDFARSIIDIYKPRHRVDVGTWGIMGIGQGASVAAAIETGKQVLAIEGDSAFGFSGMEIETICRYNLPVCIVVFNNNGIYRGTDTNPTGGDDVAPTVFVKDSRYDMMMQAFGGVGVYATNTDELGRAVREALASGKPTLVNAIIDEGAGTESGRIGNLNPQSIVMQNKAKS
;
A
#
# COMPACT_ATOMS: atom_id res chain seq x y z
N MET A 1 8.60 -25.29 -50.03
CA MET A 1 9.58 -25.51 -48.94
C MET A 1 10.67 -26.41 -49.49
N GLN A 2 11.67 -25.78 -50.10
CA GLN A 2 12.85 -26.37 -50.74
C GLN A 2 13.88 -25.22 -50.91
N ASP A 3 15.11 -25.55 -51.33
CA ASP A 3 16.26 -24.66 -51.53
C ASP A 3 17.09 -24.31 -50.28
N TYR A 4 17.87 -25.29 -49.80
CA TYR A 4 19.03 -25.09 -48.93
C TYR A 4 20.13 -26.14 -49.20
N GLN A 5 20.73 -26.15 -50.41
CA GLN A 5 21.97 -26.90 -50.67
C GLN A 5 22.64 -26.54 -52.03
N LEU A 6 23.42 -25.44 -52.09
CA LEU A 6 24.64 -25.34 -52.91
C LEU A 6 25.41 -24.02 -52.65
N LEU A 7 26.50 -24.08 -51.87
CA LEU A 7 27.79 -23.43 -52.15
C LEU A 7 28.80 -23.78 -51.03
N PHE A 8 29.56 -24.85 -51.24
CA PHE A 8 30.76 -25.15 -50.45
C PHE A 8 31.84 -25.66 -51.42
N CYS A 9 33.11 -25.49 -51.05
CA CYS A 9 34.29 -25.83 -51.87
C CYS A 9 34.46 -25.04 -53.18
N LEU A 10 35.24 -23.95 -53.12
CA LEU A 10 36.30 -23.68 -54.10
C LEU A 10 37.37 -22.76 -53.47
N PHE A 11 38.63 -22.95 -53.88
CA PHE A 11 39.83 -22.21 -53.46
C PHE A 11 40.23 -22.24 -51.98
N ALA A 12 41.05 -23.24 -51.65
CA ALA A 12 42.21 -23.04 -50.79
C ALA A 12 43.47 -23.46 -51.56
N GLU A 13 44.49 -22.58 -51.67
CA GLU A 13 45.92 -22.94 -51.75
C GLU A 13 46.82 -21.69 -51.86
N GLY A 14 48.04 -21.78 -51.30
CA GLY A 14 49.21 -20.99 -51.70
C GLY A 14 49.36 -19.53 -51.21
N PHE A 15 49.96 -19.31 -50.04
CA PHE A 15 51.38 -18.89 -49.88
C PHE A 15 51.72 -18.56 -48.40
N GLY A 16 53.01 -18.62 -48.04
CA GLY A 16 53.49 -18.41 -46.66
C GLY A 16 53.84 -16.95 -46.31
N GLY A 17 54.23 -16.70 -45.04
CA GLY A 17 54.83 -15.43 -44.60
C GLY A 17 56.23 -15.20 -45.22
N ILE A 18 56.92 -14.08 -45.02
CA ILE A 18 56.99 -13.09 -43.92
C ILE A 18 57.30 -11.70 -44.59
N SER A 19 56.94 -10.51 -44.09
CA SER A 19 56.86 -10.01 -42.69
C SER A 19 55.63 -9.10 -42.39
N GLU A 20 55.83 -8.05 -41.59
CA GLU A 20 54.84 -7.13 -41.02
C GLU A 20 54.48 -5.96 -41.94
N VAL A 21 53.17 -5.74 -42.13
CA VAL A 21 52.61 -4.38 -42.10
C VAL A 21 51.56 -4.38 -40.99
N SER A 22 51.57 -3.34 -40.15
CA SER A 22 50.75 -3.27 -38.94
C SER A 22 49.26 -3.18 -39.25
N LYS A 23 48.57 -4.34 -39.28
CA LYS A 23 47.11 -4.39 -39.17
C LYS A 23 46.70 -3.67 -37.89
N LEU A 24 45.97 -2.56 -38.04
CA LEU A 24 45.40 -1.80 -36.93
C LEU A 24 44.52 -2.74 -36.09
N LYS A 25 45.00 -3.15 -34.90
CA LYS A 25 44.16 -3.82 -33.89
C LYS A 25 43.26 -2.77 -33.25
N LEU A 26 42.23 -2.35 -33.99
CA LEU A 26 41.08 -1.69 -33.40
C LEU A 26 40.47 -2.67 -32.39
N LYS A 27 40.58 -2.35 -31.10
CA LYS A 27 39.70 -2.96 -30.11
C LYS A 27 38.26 -2.55 -30.46
N PRO A 28 37.24 -3.40 -30.19
CA PRO A 28 35.87 -2.92 -30.12
C PRO A 28 35.80 -1.73 -29.16
N ILE A 29 35.04 -0.71 -29.53
CA ILE A 29 34.63 0.30 -28.56
C ILE A 29 33.69 -0.41 -27.58
N SER A 30 34.01 -0.34 -26.29
CA SER A 30 33.13 -0.82 -25.22
C SER A 30 31.82 -0.03 -25.29
N ASN A 31 30.70 -0.74 -25.34
CA ASN A 31 29.35 -0.16 -25.32
C ASN A 31 28.78 -0.11 -23.89
N ASP A 32 29.61 -0.38 -22.89
CA ASP A 32 29.23 -0.75 -21.52
C ASP A 32 29.06 0.49 -20.62
N PHE A 33 28.65 1.62 -21.21
CA PHE A 33 28.36 2.86 -20.49
C PHE A 33 27.11 3.51 -21.07
N THR A 34 25.99 3.44 -20.34
CA THR A 34 24.78 4.13 -20.77
C THR A 34 24.88 5.63 -20.48
N ILE A 35 24.07 6.43 -21.17
CA ILE A 35 23.91 7.86 -20.83
C ILE A 35 23.46 8.02 -19.37
N LYS A 36 22.71 7.07 -18.80
CA LYS A 36 22.26 7.10 -17.40
C LYS A 36 23.44 6.91 -16.43
N ASP A 37 24.38 6.03 -16.73
CA ASP A 37 25.57 5.79 -15.89
C ASP A 37 26.55 6.98 -15.95
N HIS A 38 26.66 7.64 -17.11
CA HIS A 38 27.43 8.87 -17.23
C HIS A 38 26.79 10.03 -16.44
N LEU A 39 25.48 10.25 -16.60
CA LEU A 39 24.73 11.26 -15.83
C LEU A 39 24.76 10.97 -14.32
N TYR A 40 24.70 9.69 -13.92
CA TYR A 40 24.86 9.26 -12.54
C TYR A 40 26.24 9.60 -11.99
N GLY A 41 27.32 9.24 -12.70
CA GLY A 41 28.68 9.62 -12.29
C GLY A 41 28.84 11.14 -12.14
N VAL A 42 28.43 11.91 -13.15
CA VAL A 42 28.53 13.38 -13.13
C VAL A 42 27.75 14.01 -11.97
N LEU A 43 26.51 13.59 -11.72
CA LEU A 43 25.70 14.14 -10.63
C LEU A 43 26.17 13.67 -9.25
N ARG A 44 26.55 12.39 -9.10
CA ARG A 44 27.16 11.84 -7.89
C ARG A 44 28.43 12.62 -7.53
N ASP A 45 29.36 12.76 -8.46
CA ASP A 45 30.67 13.36 -8.20
C ASP A 45 30.56 14.88 -7.93
N HIS A 46 29.56 15.54 -8.52
CA HIS A 46 29.22 16.92 -8.18
C HIS A 46 28.66 17.04 -6.74
N ILE A 47 27.71 16.18 -6.36
CA ILE A 47 27.12 16.15 -5.01
C ILE A 47 28.20 15.83 -3.95
N LEU A 48 29.06 14.84 -4.22
CA LEU A 48 30.19 14.48 -3.36
C LEU A 48 31.27 15.58 -3.29
N GLY A 49 31.25 16.57 -4.20
CA GLY A 49 32.13 17.74 -4.17
C GLY A 49 31.64 18.88 -3.26
N ILE A 50 30.33 19.04 -3.08
CA ILE A 50 29.73 20.16 -2.32
C ILE A 50 30.05 20.05 -0.81
N ASP A 51 30.30 21.17 -0.14
CA ASP A 51 30.35 21.25 1.33
C ASP A 51 28.94 21.51 1.89
N ILE A 52 28.17 20.44 2.04
CA ILE A 52 26.79 20.48 2.55
C ILE A 52 26.67 20.86 4.04
N TYR A 53 27.79 21.07 4.75
CA TYR A 53 27.83 21.41 6.18
C TYR A 53 28.54 22.76 6.45
N GLY A 54 29.02 23.46 5.43
CA GLY A 54 29.74 24.72 5.53
C GLY A 54 28.91 25.98 5.19
N SER A 55 27.73 25.82 4.59
CA SER A 55 26.86 26.95 4.21
C SER A 55 25.36 26.67 4.42
N ASP A 56 24.57 27.75 4.49
CA ASP A 56 23.10 27.71 4.54
C ASP A 56 22.45 27.73 3.14
N ASP A 57 23.17 27.28 2.11
CA ASP A 57 22.67 27.24 0.73
C ASP A 57 21.50 26.25 0.55
N ASP A 58 20.53 26.61 -0.30
CA ASP A 58 19.42 25.73 -0.68
C ASP A 58 19.93 24.52 -1.48
N LEU A 59 20.03 23.37 -0.81
CA LEU A 59 20.51 22.11 -1.39
C LEU A 59 19.51 21.44 -2.35
N ARG A 60 18.49 22.16 -2.82
CA ARG A 60 17.49 21.68 -3.78
C ARG A 60 18.09 21.42 -5.15
N LEU A 61 17.85 20.22 -5.68
CA LEU A 61 18.16 19.84 -7.05
C LEU A 61 16.94 20.04 -7.96
N ASP A 62 16.98 21.03 -8.84
CA ASP A 62 15.92 21.24 -9.83
C ASP A 62 16.15 20.36 -11.09
N GLU A 63 15.30 19.35 -11.25
CA GLU A 63 15.25 18.43 -12.39
C GLU A 63 15.31 19.12 -13.76
N ARG A 64 14.64 20.27 -13.92
CA ARG A 64 14.56 20.99 -15.19
C ARG A 64 15.85 21.77 -15.45
N GLN A 65 16.44 22.36 -14.41
CA GLN A 65 17.75 23.02 -14.51
C GLN A 65 18.86 22.01 -14.82
N LEU A 66 18.91 20.88 -14.12
CA LEU A 66 19.90 19.82 -14.37
C LEU A 66 19.77 19.25 -15.79
N ALA A 67 18.53 18.97 -16.25
CA ALA A 67 18.29 18.53 -17.62
C ALA A 67 18.78 19.56 -18.67
N ALA A 68 18.55 20.85 -18.44
CA ALA A 68 18.99 21.93 -19.34
C ALA A 68 20.51 22.12 -19.32
N GLN A 69 21.16 22.05 -18.16
CA GLN A 69 22.62 22.19 -18.02
C GLN A 69 23.38 21.00 -18.63
N LEU A 70 22.84 19.78 -18.49
CA LEU A 70 23.44 18.54 -19.00
C LEU A 70 23.01 18.21 -20.44
N GLY A 71 22.15 19.02 -21.06
CA GLY A 71 21.73 18.86 -22.46
C GLY A 71 20.85 17.65 -22.75
N VAL A 72 20.13 17.13 -21.76
CA VAL A 72 19.35 15.88 -21.83
C VAL A 72 17.87 16.10 -21.52
N SER A 73 17.04 15.09 -21.79
CA SER A 73 15.64 15.10 -21.36
C SER A 73 15.51 14.84 -19.85
N ARG A 74 14.34 15.15 -19.28
CA ARG A 74 14.09 15.02 -17.83
C ARG A 74 13.99 13.56 -17.35
N THR A 75 13.67 12.63 -18.24
CA THR A 75 13.50 11.19 -17.90
C THR A 75 14.78 10.56 -17.31
N PRO A 76 15.96 10.59 -17.98
CA PRO A 76 17.18 10.04 -17.39
C PRO A 76 17.62 10.80 -16.13
N ILE A 77 17.34 12.10 -16.01
CA ILE A 77 17.61 12.84 -14.77
C ILE A 77 16.77 12.30 -13.60
N ARG A 78 15.49 11.97 -13.80
CA ARG A 78 14.66 11.32 -12.75
C ARG A 78 15.19 9.97 -12.34
N GLU A 79 15.57 9.14 -13.31
CA GLU A 79 16.12 7.80 -13.04
C GLU A 79 17.43 7.89 -12.26
N VAL A 80 18.29 8.87 -12.58
CA VAL A 80 19.52 9.14 -11.84
C VAL A 80 19.26 9.71 -10.45
N LEU A 81 18.31 10.64 -10.28
CA LEU A 81 17.94 11.16 -8.96
C LEU A 81 17.29 10.09 -8.07
N ALA A 82 16.56 9.13 -8.64
CA ALA A 82 16.05 7.97 -7.91
C ALA A 82 17.18 7.02 -7.46
N ARG A 83 18.18 6.78 -8.32
CA ARG A 83 19.39 6.00 -7.96
C ARG A 83 20.19 6.69 -6.85
N LEU A 84 20.45 7.99 -6.97
CA LEU A 84 21.12 8.81 -5.94
C LEU A 84 20.35 8.83 -4.60
N ALA A 85 19.02 8.66 -4.64
CA ALA A 85 18.20 8.55 -3.42
C ALA A 85 18.31 7.16 -2.79
N GLN A 86 18.37 6.10 -3.59
CA GLN A 86 18.68 4.74 -3.13
C GLN A 86 20.10 4.65 -2.55
N ASP A 87 21.06 5.38 -3.13
CA ASP A 87 22.43 5.51 -2.60
C ASP A 87 22.53 6.45 -1.38
N GLY A 88 21.42 7.08 -0.95
CA GLY A 88 21.35 7.93 0.25
C GLY A 88 22.00 9.31 0.14
N LEU A 89 22.33 9.77 -1.07
CA LEU A 89 22.94 11.08 -1.33
C LEU A 89 21.92 12.20 -1.51
N VAL A 90 20.69 11.88 -1.92
CA VAL A 90 19.59 12.84 -2.08
C VAL A 90 18.29 12.33 -1.46
N GLU A 91 17.41 13.23 -1.08
CA GLU A 91 16.09 12.93 -0.52
C GLU A 91 14.99 13.47 -1.43
N ILE A 92 14.02 12.62 -1.78
CA ILE A 92 12.88 12.97 -2.65
C ILE A 92 11.69 13.30 -1.76
N ILE A 93 11.60 14.55 -1.30
CA ILE A 93 10.55 15.00 -0.37
C ILE A 93 9.25 15.25 -1.14
N PRO A 94 8.15 14.50 -0.87
CA PRO A 94 6.91 14.61 -1.63
C PRO A 94 6.38 16.04 -1.68
N ARG A 95 6.05 16.51 -2.89
CA ARG A 95 5.56 17.87 -3.20
C ARG A 95 6.53 19.02 -2.90
N LYS A 96 7.69 18.80 -2.26
CA LYS A 96 8.72 19.85 -2.06
C LYS A 96 9.78 19.83 -3.16
N GLY A 97 10.32 18.66 -3.52
CA GLY A 97 11.37 18.51 -4.53
C GLY A 97 12.40 17.43 -4.16
N VAL A 98 13.53 17.40 -4.89
CA VAL A 98 14.70 16.60 -4.52
C VAL A 98 15.73 17.52 -3.87
N PHE A 99 16.36 17.07 -2.79
CA PHE A 99 17.36 17.84 -2.04
C PHE A 99 18.60 16.97 -1.78
N ILE A 100 19.80 17.56 -1.76
CA ILE A 100 20.99 16.83 -1.25
C ILE A 100 20.79 16.63 0.25
N HIS A 101 20.92 15.38 0.69
CA HIS A 101 20.47 14.95 2.00
C HIS A 101 21.55 15.21 3.06
N ARG A 102 21.34 16.22 3.92
CA ARG A 102 22.19 16.48 5.10
C ARG A 102 21.88 15.43 6.16
N LYS A 103 22.88 14.66 6.59
CA LYS A 103 22.73 13.68 7.67
C LYS A 103 22.60 14.38 9.02
N THR A 104 21.71 13.88 9.87
CA THR A 104 21.59 14.30 11.26
C THR A 104 22.80 13.85 12.08
N MET A 105 23.02 14.47 13.25
CA MET A 105 24.11 14.06 14.15
C MET A 105 24.03 12.57 14.54
N THR A 106 22.82 12.06 14.79
CA THR A 106 22.58 10.65 15.14
C THR A 106 23.02 9.73 14.00
N GLU A 107 22.55 9.98 12.77
CA GLU A 107 22.95 9.17 11.61
C GLU A 107 24.46 9.23 11.36
N ILE A 108 25.08 10.41 11.48
CA ILE A 108 26.53 10.58 11.32
C ILE A 108 27.29 9.66 12.29
N LEU A 109 26.87 9.60 13.56
CA LEU A 109 27.51 8.77 14.58
C LEU A 109 27.23 7.28 14.36
N GLU A 110 26.00 6.89 13.99
CA GLU A 110 25.63 5.51 13.65
C GLU A 110 26.39 4.98 12.42
N MET A 111 26.62 5.83 11.42
CA MET A 111 27.45 5.51 10.25
C MET A 111 28.91 5.24 10.63
N VAL A 112 29.49 6.02 11.55
CA VAL A 112 30.86 5.75 12.05
C VAL A 112 30.92 4.45 12.86
N ILE A 113 29.92 4.16 13.70
CA ILE A 113 29.83 2.90 14.46
C ILE A 113 29.73 1.70 13.50
N THR A 114 28.93 1.82 12.44
CA THR A 114 28.76 0.78 11.41
C THR A 114 30.07 0.54 10.65
N TRP A 115 30.78 1.60 10.26
CA TRP A 115 32.11 1.50 9.66
C TRP A 115 33.09 0.78 10.61
N ALA A 116 33.17 1.20 11.89
CA ALA A 116 34.06 0.59 12.87
C ALA A 116 33.81 -0.92 13.05
N ALA A 117 32.56 -1.37 12.94
CA ALA A 117 32.19 -2.79 12.98
C ALA A 117 32.57 -3.55 11.70
N LEU A 118 32.34 -2.97 10.52
CA LEU A 118 32.64 -3.60 9.22
C LEU A 118 34.15 -3.72 8.98
N GLU A 119 34.91 -2.65 9.23
CA GLU A 119 36.35 -2.64 8.94
C GLU A 119 37.16 -3.45 9.97
N SER A 120 36.74 -3.53 11.24
CA SER A 120 37.41 -4.40 12.21
C SER A 120 37.26 -5.88 11.87
N MET A 121 36.11 -6.30 11.30
CA MET A 121 35.95 -7.63 10.72
C MET A 121 36.82 -7.82 9.47
N ALA A 122 36.91 -6.80 8.60
CA ALA A 122 37.79 -6.83 7.44
C ALA A 122 39.26 -7.01 7.84
N ALA A 123 39.75 -6.26 8.84
CA ALA A 123 41.11 -6.36 9.36
C ALA A 123 41.43 -7.75 9.94
N ARG A 124 40.51 -8.37 10.68
CA ARG A 124 40.63 -9.77 11.10
C ARG A 124 40.80 -10.70 9.89
N LEU A 125 39.95 -10.57 8.87
CA LEU A 125 40.05 -11.37 7.64
C LEU A 125 41.33 -11.11 6.83
N VAL A 126 41.90 -9.90 6.86
CA VAL A 126 43.21 -9.59 6.24
C VAL A 126 44.31 -10.44 6.87
N THR A 127 44.34 -10.60 8.20
CA THR A 127 45.35 -11.46 8.86
C THR A 127 45.26 -12.91 8.38
N GLU A 128 44.06 -13.41 8.09
CA GLU A 128 43.80 -14.79 7.66
C GLU A 128 44.04 -15.02 6.15
N LYS A 129 43.98 -13.98 5.29
CA LYS A 129 43.91 -14.14 3.82
C LYS A 129 44.97 -13.39 3.00
N ALA A 130 45.42 -12.22 3.42
CA ALA A 130 46.34 -11.40 2.62
C ALA A 130 47.74 -12.02 2.59
N SER A 131 48.46 -11.92 1.46
CA SER A 131 49.85 -12.37 1.38
C SER A 131 50.80 -11.38 2.07
N ASP A 132 52.03 -11.81 2.36
CA ASP A 132 53.04 -10.91 2.93
C ASP A 132 53.44 -9.80 1.94
N ASP A 133 53.38 -10.08 0.63
CA ASP A 133 53.58 -9.05 -0.42
C ASP A 133 52.46 -8.01 -0.42
N ASP A 134 51.20 -8.40 -0.17
CA ASP A 134 50.07 -7.46 -0.05
C ASP A 134 50.24 -6.53 1.17
N LEU A 135 50.69 -7.07 2.30
CA LEU A 135 50.96 -6.28 3.51
C LEU A 135 52.17 -5.35 3.32
N LEU A 136 53.22 -5.81 2.62
CA LEU A 136 54.34 -4.96 2.23
C LEU A 136 53.92 -3.84 1.26
N LEU A 137 52.94 -4.08 0.38
CA LEU A 137 52.35 -3.04 -0.46
C LEU A 137 51.51 -2.05 0.36
N LEU A 138 50.69 -2.51 1.29
CA LEU A 138 49.92 -1.66 2.22
C LEU A 138 50.86 -0.79 3.08
N ARG A 139 51.95 -1.37 3.62
CA ARG A 139 52.97 -0.62 4.37
C ARG A 139 53.65 0.43 3.50
N ARG A 140 54.05 0.08 2.27
CA ARG A 140 54.65 1.05 1.32
C ARG A 140 53.68 2.16 0.92
N PHE A 141 52.39 1.87 0.79
CA PHE A 141 51.37 2.87 0.51
C PHE A 141 51.27 3.88 1.66
N ALA A 142 51.06 3.40 2.89
CA ALA A 142 51.00 4.25 4.08
C ALA A 142 52.30 5.05 4.30
N GLN A 143 53.47 4.44 4.07
CA GLN A 143 54.76 5.14 4.16
C GLN A 143 54.98 6.16 3.02
N GLY A 144 54.44 5.91 1.83
CA GLY A 144 54.45 6.86 0.72
C GLY A 144 53.72 8.17 1.06
N SER A 145 52.63 8.08 1.82
CA SER A 145 51.89 9.23 2.37
C SER A 145 52.62 10.00 3.47
N ILE A 146 53.85 9.60 3.84
CA ILE A 146 54.70 10.24 4.86
C ILE A 146 56.00 10.82 4.23
N GLY A 147 56.18 10.66 2.91
CA GLY A 147 57.40 11.01 2.20
C GLY A 147 57.57 12.50 1.84
N GLU A 148 58.45 13.17 2.56
CA GLU A 148 59.02 14.52 2.32
C GLU A 148 58.08 15.75 2.43
N SER A 149 58.50 16.69 3.30
CA SER A 149 57.91 18.01 3.61
C SER A 149 56.72 18.08 4.57
N ASN A 150 56.76 19.07 5.47
CA ASN A 150 55.72 19.44 6.45
C ASN A 150 54.51 20.16 5.79
N SER A 151 54.11 19.76 4.58
CA SER A 151 53.18 20.52 3.76
C SER A 151 52.44 19.70 2.71
N ILE A 152 52.04 18.46 3.03
CA ILE A 152 51.07 17.72 2.22
C ILE A 152 49.71 18.45 2.33
N PRO A 153 49.06 18.85 1.22
CA PRO A 153 47.73 19.43 1.26
C PRO A 153 46.72 18.50 1.93
N ILE A 154 45.84 19.04 2.78
CA ILE A 154 44.88 18.23 3.58
C ILE A 154 43.94 17.40 2.67
N SER A 155 43.68 17.88 1.44
CA SER A 155 42.99 17.12 0.39
C SER A 155 43.73 15.85 -0.05
N GLU A 156 45.04 15.94 -0.32
CA GLU A 156 45.85 14.79 -0.74
C GLU A 156 45.96 13.76 0.39
N TYR A 157 46.07 14.22 1.63
CA TYR A 157 46.03 13.33 2.79
C TYR A 157 44.64 12.65 2.95
N SER A 158 43.54 13.36 2.68
CA SER A 158 42.19 12.79 2.77
C SER A 158 41.98 11.62 1.81
N ASP A 159 42.44 11.74 0.56
CA ASP A 159 42.26 10.70 -0.45
C ASP A 159 43.19 9.50 -0.18
N ALA A 160 44.42 9.75 0.30
CA ALA A 160 45.31 8.70 0.80
C ALA A 160 44.71 7.93 1.99
N ASN A 161 44.13 8.65 2.97
CA ASN A 161 43.48 8.04 4.12
C ASN A 161 42.29 7.15 3.69
N ILE A 162 41.47 7.57 2.72
CA ILE A 162 40.36 6.74 2.21
C ILE A 162 40.89 5.47 1.54
N THR A 163 41.94 5.62 0.72
CA THR A 163 42.55 4.51 -0.02
C THR A 163 43.14 3.45 0.91
N PHE A 164 43.72 3.84 2.06
CA PHE A 164 44.21 2.92 3.08
C PHE A 164 43.08 1.99 3.58
N HIS A 165 41.95 2.55 4.01
CA HIS A 165 40.80 1.77 4.49
C HIS A 165 40.18 0.90 3.38
N GLN A 166 40.09 1.41 2.15
CA GLN A 166 39.63 0.62 1.01
C GLN A 166 40.57 -0.54 0.68
N THR A 167 41.88 -0.40 0.92
CA THR A 167 42.86 -1.48 0.75
C THR A 167 42.68 -2.56 1.81
N ILE A 168 42.43 -2.22 3.09
CA ILE A 168 42.07 -3.20 4.13
C ILE A 168 40.79 -3.98 3.74
N LEU A 169 39.78 -3.27 3.22
CA LEU A 169 38.53 -3.89 2.76
C LEU A 169 38.73 -4.83 1.56
N GLU A 170 39.61 -4.49 0.63
CA GLU A 170 39.95 -5.34 -0.53
C GLU A 170 40.75 -6.58 -0.12
N LEU A 171 41.82 -6.40 0.68
CA LEU A 171 42.65 -7.49 1.19
C LEU A 171 41.90 -8.43 2.15
N SER A 172 40.73 -8.03 2.67
CA SER A 172 39.84 -8.90 3.45
C SER A 172 39.25 -10.06 2.63
N GLY A 173 39.39 -10.06 1.30
CA GLY A 173 38.87 -11.09 0.40
C GLY A 173 37.39 -11.37 0.62
N CYS A 174 36.60 -10.31 0.86
CA CYS A 174 35.17 -10.39 1.15
C CYS A 174 34.43 -9.29 0.37
N ALA A 175 33.95 -9.65 -0.84
CA ALA A 175 33.31 -8.71 -1.75
C ALA A 175 32.13 -7.96 -1.11
N LEU A 176 31.33 -8.62 -0.27
CA LEU A 176 30.20 -7.99 0.42
C LEU A 176 30.65 -6.94 1.46
N LEU A 177 31.68 -7.22 2.27
CA LEU A 177 32.22 -6.22 3.21
C LEU A 177 32.78 -5.01 2.45
N LYS A 178 33.49 -5.24 1.34
CA LYS A 178 34.00 -4.17 0.48
C LYS A 178 32.86 -3.33 -0.09
N THR A 179 31.89 -3.93 -0.78
CA THR A 179 30.78 -3.21 -1.43
C THR A 179 29.91 -2.43 -0.43
N THR A 180 29.54 -3.04 0.70
CA THR A 180 28.73 -2.36 1.73
C THR A 180 29.49 -1.17 2.34
N THR A 181 30.81 -1.32 2.57
CA THR A 181 31.61 -0.24 3.15
C THR A 181 31.97 0.85 2.13
N ASP A 182 32.14 0.51 0.84
CA ASP A 182 32.29 1.49 -0.25
C ASP A 182 31.03 2.37 -0.39
N GLN A 183 29.83 1.78 -0.26
CA GLN A 183 28.57 2.54 -0.24
C GLN A 183 28.48 3.48 0.98
N LEU A 184 28.82 2.97 2.18
CA LEU A 184 28.91 3.78 3.39
C LEU A 184 29.95 4.91 3.25
N PHE A 185 31.09 4.64 2.62
CA PHE A 185 32.14 5.62 2.35
C PHE A 185 31.70 6.71 1.37
N MET A 186 30.81 6.40 0.43
CA MET A 186 30.20 7.39 -0.47
C MET A 186 29.38 8.40 0.32
N GLN A 187 28.44 7.93 1.15
CA GLN A 187 27.62 8.81 2.00
C GLN A 187 28.47 9.60 3.02
N MET A 188 29.54 8.99 3.56
CA MET A 188 30.43 9.64 4.51
C MET A 188 31.43 10.66 3.90
N ALA A 189 31.43 10.89 2.58
CA ALA A 189 32.45 11.73 1.92
C ALA A 189 32.48 13.20 2.42
N ALA A 190 31.32 13.84 2.61
CA ALA A 190 31.27 15.20 3.17
C ALA A 190 31.70 15.22 4.66
N ILE A 191 31.31 14.19 5.41
CA ILE A 191 31.63 14.05 6.85
C ILE A 191 33.15 13.95 7.05
N ARG A 192 33.83 13.07 6.29
CA ARG A 192 35.29 12.92 6.35
C ARG A 192 36.02 14.20 5.93
N ARG A 193 35.60 14.85 4.83
CA ARG A 193 36.22 16.09 4.33
C ARG A 193 36.14 17.23 5.34
N ARG A 194 35.08 17.35 6.14
CA ARG A 194 35.03 18.30 7.25
C ARG A 194 35.97 17.87 8.40
N ALA A 195 35.81 16.65 8.92
CA ALA A 195 36.53 16.20 10.12
C ALA A 195 38.06 16.11 9.98
N ILE A 196 38.59 16.01 8.75
CA ILE A 196 40.03 15.89 8.49
C ILE A 196 40.79 17.22 8.50
N HIS A 197 40.08 18.36 8.50
CA HIS A 197 40.65 19.71 8.63
C HIS A 197 40.73 20.19 10.10
N GLU A 198 40.42 19.33 11.08
CA GLU A 198 40.27 19.69 12.50
C GLU A 198 41.38 19.02 13.37
N ASP A 199 41.95 19.75 14.34
CA ASP A 199 42.79 19.30 15.48
C ASP A 199 43.84 18.19 15.24
N ASP A 200 44.80 18.40 14.34
CA ASP A 200 45.91 17.48 14.03
C ASP A 200 45.47 16.04 13.71
N ARG A 201 44.21 15.86 13.29
CA ARG A 201 43.61 14.53 13.12
C ARG A 201 44.36 13.66 12.12
N ALA A 202 44.90 14.27 11.07
CA ALA A 202 45.77 13.62 10.09
C ALA A 202 47.02 12.99 10.72
N VAL A 203 47.74 13.73 11.58
CA VAL A 203 48.99 13.26 12.21
C VAL A 203 48.74 12.07 13.14
N LYS A 204 47.62 12.10 13.87
CA LYS A 204 47.18 11.00 14.75
C LYS A 204 46.76 9.77 13.92
N SER A 205 46.02 10.00 12.84
CA SER A 205 45.56 8.96 11.91
C SER A 205 46.73 8.17 11.29
N VAL A 206 47.80 8.87 10.86
CA VAL A 206 49.05 8.23 10.38
C VAL A 206 49.66 7.29 11.45
N SER A 207 49.70 7.72 12.72
CA SER A 207 50.25 6.89 13.79
C SER A 207 49.40 5.63 14.04
N ASP A 208 48.08 5.76 13.96
CA ASP A 208 47.15 4.63 14.11
C ASP A 208 47.30 3.62 12.95
N HIS A 209 47.39 4.12 11.70
CA HIS A 209 47.55 3.28 10.51
C HIS A 209 48.82 2.41 10.57
N MET A 210 49.93 2.97 11.07
CA MET A 210 51.17 2.21 11.26
C MET A 210 51.02 1.09 12.31
N GLN A 211 50.32 1.34 13.43
CA GLN A 211 50.04 0.32 14.44
C GLN A 211 49.10 -0.78 13.91
N ILE A 212 48.12 -0.41 13.10
CA ILE A 212 47.24 -1.36 12.40
C ILE A 212 48.05 -2.25 11.46
N ILE A 213 48.94 -1.69 10.64
CA ILE A 213 49.83 -2.47 9.75
C ILE A 213 50.73 -3.43 10.57
N GLU A 214 51.28 -2.97 11.69
CA GLU A 214 52.12 -3.82 12.56
C GLU A 214 51.36 -5.00 13.17
N ALA A 215 50.10 -4.82 13.57
CA ALA A 215 49.24 -5.91 14.01
C ALA A 215 48.84 -6.87 12.87
N LEU A 216 48.61 -6.34 11.65
CA LEU A 216 48.30 -7.13 10.46
C LEU A 216 49.49 -8.00 10.03
N GLU A 217 50.70 -7.44 9.99
CA GLU A 217 51.95 -8.17 9.68
C GLU A 217 52.32 -9.18 10.79
N ALA A 218 52.05 -8.86 12.06
CA ALA A 218 52.17 -9.81 13.16
C ALA A 218 51.10 -10.93 13.13
N ARG A 219 50.11 -10.83 12.22
CA ARG A 219 48.97 -11.75 12.08
C ARG A 219 48.09 -11.84 13.35
N ASP A 220 48.09 -10.79 14.17
CA ASP A 220 47.26 -10.72 15.38
C ASP A 220 45.85 -10.22 15.03
N ALA A 221 44.96 -11.17 14.77
CA ALA A 221 43.59 -10.92 14.34
C ALA A 221 42.75 -10.11 15.34
N ASP A 222 43.00 -10.23 16.65
CA ASP A 222 42.23 -9.54 17.69
C ASP A 222 42.79 -8.15 18.01
N LEU A 223 44.12 -8.00 17.97
CA LEU A 223 44.76 -6.69 18.05
C LEU A 223 44.44 -5.83 16.82
N ALA A 224 44.54 -6.39 15.60
CA ALA A 224 44.24 -5.65 14.37
C ALA A 224 42.77 -5.20 14.31
N ALA A 225 41.82 -6.09 14.64
CA ALA A 225 40.41 -5.73 14.73
C ALA A 225 40.14 -4.65 15.81
N THR A 226 40.83 -4.73 16.96
CA THR A 226 40.68 -3.74 18.03
C THR A 226 41.23 -2.38 17.65
N LEU A 227 42.45 -2.32 17.08
CA LEU A 227 43.09 -1.06 16.65
C LEU A 227 42.29 -0.35 15.55
N VAL A 228 41.79 -1.08 14.55
CA VAL A 228 40.93 -0.51 13.50
C VAL A 228 39.61 0.01 14.08
N ARG A 229 38.95 -0.75 14.96
CA ARG A 229 37.71 -0.30 15.62
C ARG A 229 37.95 0.97 16.45
N GLU A 230 39.01 1.02 17.24
CA GLU A 230 39.34 2.19 18.05
C GLU A 230 39.69 3.41 17.19
N HIS A 231 40.51 3.24 16.16
CA HIS A 231 40.86 4.29 15.21
C HIS A 231 39.61 4.95 14.60
N THR A 232 38.66 4.14 14.14
CA THR A 232 37.40 4.64 13.58
C THR A 232 36.47 5.22 14.65
N MET A 233 36.42 4.67 15.87
CA MET A 233 35.68 5.28 16.99
C MET A 233 36.27 6.62 17.45
N ARG A 234 37.58 6.89 17.25
CA ARG A 234 38.17 8.22 17.46
C ARG A 234 37.67 9.26 16.43
N LEU A 235 37.05 8.86 15.31
CA LEU A 235 36.25 9.78 14.48
C LEU A 235 34.90 10.10 15.14
N HIS A 236 34.20 9.07 15.63
CA HIS A 236 32.89 9.21 16.30
C HIS A 236 32.99 10.17 17.49
N ASP A 237 33.97 9.96 18.37
CA ASP A 237 34.13 10.79 19.57
C ASP A 237 34.57 12.23 19.24
N HIS A 238 35.39 12.41 18.20
CA HIS A 238 35.76 13.74 17.69
C HIS A 238 34.54 14.51 17.19
N ILE A 239 33.72 13.91 16.32
CA ILE A 239 32.48 14.51 15.80
C ILE A 239 31.55 14.85 16.97
N LYS A 240 31.29 13.88 17.85
CA LYS A 240 30.39 14.01 19.01
C LYS A 240 30.79 15.13 19.97
N LEU A 241 32.09 15.40 20.12
CA LEU A 241 32.61 16.46 20.99
C LEU A 241 32.69 17.83 20.31
N ARG A 242 32.88 17.90 18.98
CA ARG A 242 33.20 19.15 18.27
C ARG A 242 32.07 19.73 17.44
N TRP A 243 31.13 18.94 16.94
CA TRP A 243 30.11 19.40 15.99
C TRP A 243 28.82 19.85 16.70
N THR A 244 28.97 20.68 17.73
CA THR A 244 27.95 21.07 18.71
C THR A 244 26.91 22.10 18.21
N ILE A 245 26.72 22.26 16.90
CA ILE A 245 25.78 23.23 16.30
C ILE A 245 24.87 22.54 15.27
N PHE A 246 23.93 21.73 15.76
CA PHE A 246 22.72 21.34 15.02
C PHE A 246 21.46 21.27 15.93
N SER A 247 21.55 21.75 17.18
CA SER A 247 20.46 21.76 18.15
C SER A 247 19.54 22.98 17.98
N ASN A 248 18.72 22.98 16.92
CA ASN A 248 17.53 23.84 16.77
C ASN A 248 16.63 23.25 15.68
N GLY A 249 15.76 22.30 16.04
CA GLY A 249 14.99 21.52 15.08
C GLY A 249 13.95 20.58 15.69
N GLU A 250 13.19 21.05 16.68
CA GLU A 250 12.02 20.37 17.26
C GLU A 250 12.25 18.99 17.89
N ASP A 251 12.92 18.96 19.06
CA ASP A 251 12.60 18.00 20.12
C ASP A 251 12.22 18.80 21.38
N GLY A 252 11.01 18.59 21.90
CA GLY A 252 10.37 19.45 22.90
C GLY A 252 9.60 18.67 23.94
N THR A 253 10.32 18.07 24.89
CA THR A 253 9.77 17.37 26.06
C THR A 253 10.43 17.90 27.33
N ASP A 254 9.82 18.92 27.93
CA ASP A 254 10.19 19.38 29.27
C ASP A 254 9.58 18.45 30.34
N GLU A 255 10.42 17.87 31.20
CA GLU A 255 10.01 17.37 32.52
C GLU A 255 10.77 18.13 33.62
N ASP A 256 9.99 18.78 34.49
CA ASP A 256 10.22 19.27 35.87
C ASP A 256 11.65 19.55 36.38
N GLY A 257 11.87 20.78 36.93
CA GLY A 257 13.16 21.11 37.56
C GLY A 257 13.30 22.40 38.40
N ALA A 258 12.41 22.65 39.38
CA ALA A 258 12.60 23.54 40.55
C ALA A 258 12.62 25.09 40.40
N ASP A 259 12.22 25.75 41.49
CA ASP A 259 12.19 27.22 41.70
C ASP A 259 13.58 27.86 41.82
N VAL A 260 13.68 29.18 41.57
CA VAL A 260 14.05 30.22 42.58
C VAL A 260 13.43 31.58 42.18
N ASP A 261 13.11 32.40 43.19
CA ASP A 261 12.70 33.82 43.11
C ASP A 261 13.53 34.73 42.17
N GLY A 262 13.03 35.94 41.85
CA GLY A 262 13.95 37.03 41.50
C GLY A 262 13.40 38.26 40.79
N ALA A 263 12.44 38.95 41.40
CA ALA A 263 11.91 40.28 41.05
C ALA A 263 12.78 41.30 40.25
N ASP A 264 12.04 42.23 39.60
CA ASP A 264 12.16 43.70 39.75
C ASP A 264 12.65 44.56 38.54
N LYS A 265 11.76 45.46 38.09
CA LYS A 265 11.98 46.77 37.40
C LYS A 265 12.62 46.82 35.98
N ALA A 266 12.47 47.91 35.22
CA ALA A 266 11.40 48.92 35.06
C ALA A 266 11.77 49.92 33.93
N ASN A 267 10.75 50.54 33.30
CA ASN A 267 10.82 51.76 32.46
C ASN A 267 11.60 51.61 31.11
N ALA A 268 11.09 52.06 29.95
CA ALA A 268 10.87 53.44 29.45
C ALA A 268 12.20 54.14 29.03
N ASP A 269 12.28 54.98 28.00
CA ASP A 269 11.23 55.63 27.19
C ASP A 269 11.79 56.16 25.83
N THR A 270 10.95 56.79 25.01
CA THR A 270 11.27 57.79 23.93
C THR A 270 12.11 57.42 22.66
N GLU A 271 11.40 57.51 21.51
CA GLU A 271 11.64 58.30 20.25
C GLU A 271 12.71 59.45 20.21
N PRO A 272 12.97 60.17 19.06
CA PRO A 272 12.58 59.98 17.63
C PRO A 272 13.64 60.32 16.51
N GLY A 273 13.30 60.05 15.22
CA GLY A 273 13.68 60.84 14.02
C GLY A 273 15.03 60.58 13.30
N SER A 274 15.32 61.12 12.09
CA SER A 274 14.45 61.68 11.01
C SER A 274 15.20 62.05 9.68
N SER A 275 14.67 61.64 8.50
CA SER A 275 14.89 62.23 7.14
C SER A 275 16.33 62.15 6.52
N SER A 276 16.63 62.44 5.23
CA SER A 276 15.88 63.03 4.07
C SER A 276 16.52 62.67 2.68
N ASP A 277 15.81 62.98 1.57
CA ASP A 277 16.32 63.30 0.20
C ASP A 277 17.03 62.21 -0.70
N LYS A 278 16.98 62.20 -2.06
CA LYS A 278 16.33 63.07 -3.10
C LYS A 278 16.22 62.44 -4.53
N ALA A 279 15.18 62.84 -5.29
CA ALA A 279 15.03 63.04 -6.77
C ALA A 279 15.26 61.89 -7.81
N ILE A 280 14.33 61.50 -8.72
CA ILE A 280 13.72 62.21 -9.91
C ILE A 280 14.76 62.52 -11.02
N PRO A 281 14.58 62.18 -12.34
CA PRO A 281 13.35 62.34 -13.16
C PRO A 281 12.95 61.23 -14.18
N GLU A 282 11.85 61.53 -14.89
CA GLU A 282 11.10 60.83 -15.95
C GLU A 282 11.81 60.72 -17.32
N MET A 283 11.24 59.92 -18.24
CA MET A 283 10.76 60.44 -19.55
C MET A 283 9.68 59.52 -20.18
N THR A 284 8.86 60.08 -21.10
CA THR A 284 7.70 59.44 -21.76
C THR A 284 7.67 59.73 -23.27
N ARG A 285 6.91 58.93 -24.05
CA ARG A 285 6.12 59.24 -25.30
C ARG A 285 5.86 57.97 -26.16
N ASP A 286 4.62 57.71 -26.59
CA ASP A 286 3.95 58.06 -27.89
C ASP A 286 4.55 57.40 -29.15
N SER A 287 3.83 57.03 -30.23
CA SER A 287 2.41 56.64 -30.43
C SER A 287 2.18 56.14 -31.89
N ASP A 288 1.09 55.38 -32.12
CA ASP A 288 0.25 55.30 -33.35
C ASP A 288 0.73 54.88 -34.78
N GLN A 289 -0.27 54.33 -35.52
CA GLN A 289 -0.57 54.40 -36.97
C GLN A 289 -0.04 53.38 -38.04
N ASP A 290 -0.97 52.48 -38.42
CA ASP A 290 -1.64 52.32 -39.74
C ASP A 290 -1.00 51.69 -41.03
N LYS A 291 -1.68 50.60 -41.48
CA LYS A 291 -2.17 50.25 -42.85
C LYS A 291 -1.28 50.37 -44.13
N ILE A 292 -0.94 49.21 -44.73
CA ILE A 292 -1.01 48.85 -46.18
C ILE A 292 -1.27 47.30 -46.25
N VAL A 293 -2.03 46.59 -47.11
CA VAL A 293 -3.05 46.79 -48.19
C VAL A 293 -2.72 46.10 -49.54
N SER A 294 -3.64 45.22 -49.99
CA SER A 294 -3.90 44.62 -51.33
C SER A 294 -2.85 43.79 -52.11
N ASP A 295 -3.22 42.53 -52.36
CA ASP A 295 -3.34 41.81 -53.66
C ASP A 295 -2.15 41.54 -54.61
N ILE A 296 -1.94 40.23 -54.88
CA ILE A 296 -1.83 39.51 -56.18
C ILE A 296 -1.68 38.00 -55.84
N GLY A 297 -2.20 37.01 -56.58
CA GLY A 297 -3.02 37.08 -57.81
C GLY A 297 -2.99 35.77 -58.62
N ALA A 298 -3.50 34.68 -58.04
CA ALA A 298 -4.08 33.47 -58.67
C ALA A 298 -3.31 32.64 -59.73
N VAL A 299 -3.39 31.29 -59.58
CA VAL A 299 -3.45 30.34 -60.71
C VAL A 299 -4.60 29.34 -60.47
N SER A 300 -5.46 29.15 -61.48
CA SER A 300 -6.61 28.22 -61.52
C SER A 300 -6.17 26.77 -61.83
N ALA A 301 -6.64 25.71 -61.17
CA ALA A 301 -8.00 25.18 -60.97
C ALA A 301 -8.54 24.26 -62.10
N SER A 302 -8.92 23.04 -61.73
CA SER A 302 -9.87 22.12 -62.40
C SER A 302 -10.40 21.16 -61.31
N GLN A 303 -11.69 21.19 -60.94
CA GLN A 303 -12.85 20.54 -61.58
C GLN A 303 -12.80 18.99 -61.59
N HIS A 304 -13.89 18.24 -61.43
CA HIS A 304 -15.14 18.37 -60.65
C HIS A 304 -15.98 17.09 -60.89
N LYS A 305 -16.80 16.67 -59.91
CA LYS A 305 -17.98 15.78 -60.05
C LYS A 305 -17.83 14.39 -60.71
N ALA A 306 -18.21 13.36 -59.94
CA ALA A 306 -19.18 12.36 -60.40
C ALA A 306 -20.08 11.96 -59.21
N GLN A 307 -21.35 11.66 -59.47
CA GLN A 307 -22.33 11.20 -58.48
C GLN A 307 -23.08 9.99 -59.05
N ALA A 308 -23.50 9.09 -58.15
CA ALA A 308 -24.56 8.09 -58.32
C ALA A 308 -24.49 7.11 -59.52
N SER A 309 -24.29 5.83 -59.18
CA SER A 309 -25.06 4.74 -59.79
C SER A 309 -25.25 3.61 -58.77
N VAL A 310 -26.49 3.18 -58.56
CA VAL A 310 -26.84 2.03 -57.72
C VAL A 310 -27.00 0.81 -58.61
N GLN A 311 -26.27 -0.28 -58.36
CA GLN A 311 -26.81 -1.64 -58.58
C GLN A 311 -25.97 -2.76 -57.91
N THR A 312 -26.66 -3.51 -57.06
CA THR A 312 -26.55 -4.97 -56.83
C THR A 312 -25.26 -5.71 -57.24
N ALA A 313 -24.50 -6.12 -56.22
CA ALA A 313 -23.83 -7.42 -56.20
C ALA A 313 -24.29 -8.17 -54.95
N ALA A 314 -25.04 -9.27 -55.12
CA ALA A 314 -25.57 -10.03 -54.00
C ALA A 314 -24.52 -11.04 -53.50
N LEU A 315 -24.14 -10.95 -52.23
CA LEU A 315 -23.44 -12.03 -51.52
C LEU A 315 -24.46 -12.75 -50.64
N THR A 316 -24.76 -14.00 -50.99
CA THR A 316 -25.77 -14.81 -50.32
C THR A 316 -25.29 -15.20 -48.92
N ILE A 317 -25.93 -14.62 -47.89
CA ILE A 317 -25.76 -15.11 -46.52
C ILE A 317 -26.50 -16.45 -46.40
N SER A 318 -25.76 -17.53 -46.18
CA SER A 318 -26.34 -18.85 -45.88
C SER A 318 -26.95 -18.84 -44.48
N GLU A 319 -28.16 -19.39 -44.34
CA GLU A 319 -28.88 -19.45 -43.06
C GLU A 319 -28.10 -20.26 -42.00
N PRO A 320 -28.12 -19.85 -40.71
CA PRO A 320 -27.60 -20.66 -39.63
C PRO A 320 -28.50 -21.89 -39.41
N GLN A 321 -27.92 -23.09 -39.52
CA GLN A 321 -28.62 -24.35 -39.23
C GLN A 321 -29.05 -24.41 -37.74
N PRO A 322 -30.28 -24.86 -37.43
CA PRO A 322 -30.73 -24.96 -36.05
C PRO A 322 -30.09 -26.15 -35.33
N PHE A 323 -29.61 -25.93 -34.10
CA PHE A 323 -29.14 -27.00 -33.22
C PHE A 323 -30.28 -27.99 -32.91
N SER A 324 -30.06 -29.27 -33.24
CA SER A 324 -30.98 -30.35 -32.89
C SER A 324 -30.89 -30.69 -31.40
N LYS A 325 -32.05 -30.93 -30.77
CA LYS A 325 -32.14 -31.37 -29.37
C LYS A 325 -31.67 -32.83 -29.24
N PRO A 326 -30.97 -33.21 -28.16
CA PRO A 326 -30.72 -34.61 -27.86
C PRO A 326 -32.05 -35.34 -27.57
N GLN A 327 -32.20 -36.56 -28.09
CA GLN A 327 -33.24 -37.51 -27.70
C GLN A 327 -32.69 -38.60 -26.78
N PRO A 328 -33.51 -39.19 -25.90
CA PRO A 328 -33.05 -40.13 -24.90
C PRO A 328 -32.75 -41.52 -25.49
N MET A 329 -31.71 -42.18 -24.99
CA MET A 329 -31.45 -43.59 -25.29
C MET A 329 -32.27 -44.49 -24.36
N THR A 330 -32.90 -45.52 -24.96
CA THR A 330 -33.51 -46.66 -24.26
C THR A 330 -32.71 -47.95 -24.55
N PRO A 331 -32.77 -48.98 -23.69
CA PRO A 331 -31.69 -49.97 -23.57
C PRO A 331 -31.83 -51.22 -24.44
N ASN A 332 -30.73 -51.98 -24.49
CA ASN A 332 -30.51 -53.28 -25.15
C ASN A 332 -30.59 -53.29 -26.68
N ASP A 333 -29.46 -53.66 -27.30
CA ASP A 333 -29.41 -55.02 -27.83
C ASP A 333 -28.05 -55.67 -27.53
N LYS A 334 -28.00 -56.99 -27.35
CA LYS A 334 -26.79 -57.70 -26.90
C LYS A 334 -25.98 -58.26 -28.07
N LYS A 335 -24.66 -58.08 -28.02
CA LYS A 335 -23.68 -58.99 -28.62
C LYS A 335 -22.58 -59.32 -27.63
N GLU A 336 -22.06 -60.53 -27.74
CA GLU A 336 -21.15 -61.14 -26.78
C GLU A 336 -19.69 -60.76 -27.13
N GLU A 337 -18.97 -60.24 -26.15
CA GLU A 337 -17.50 -60.16 -26.19
C GLU A 337 -16.90 -61.34 -25.41
N PRO A 338 -15.74 -61.88 -25.83
CA PRO A 338 -15.17 -63.08 -25.23
C PRO A 338 -14.61 -62.79 -23.84
N SER A 339 -14.89 -63.68 -22.89
CA SER A 339 -14.30 -63.62 -21.54
C SER A 339 -12.78 -63.86 -21.60
N MET A 340 -11.99 -62.81 -21.43
CA MET A 340 -10.58 -62.96 -21.06
C MET A 340 -10.46 -63.17 -19.54
N SER A 341 -9.70 -64.20 -19.18
CA SER A 341 -9.38 -64.60 -17.81
C SER A 341 -8.44 -63.63 -17.12
N ASP A 342 -8.37 -63.70 -15.78
CA ASP A 342 -7.35 -63.05 -14.96
C ASP A 342 -5.93 -63.20 -15.54
N GLN A 343 -5.39 -62.13 -16.10
CA GLN A 343 -3.98 -62.02 -16.49
C GLN A 343 -3.45 -60.63 -16.16
N ALA A 344 -2.65 -60.58 -15.10
CA ALA A 344 -1.71 -59.49 -14.75
C ALA A 344 -2.21 -58.06 -14.96
N ILE A 345 -2.88 -57.51 -13.94
CA ILE A 345 -2.61 -56.11 -13.58
C ILE A 345 -1.11 -56.06 -13.23
N THR A 346 -0.33 -55.30 -14.00
CA THR A 346 1.10 -55.15 -13.78
C THR A 346 1.35 -54.33 -12.52
N GLU A 347 2.32 -54.76 -11.68
CA GLU A 347 2.60 -54.21 -10.34
C GLU A 347 2.87 -52.68 -10.30
N GLN A 348 3.14 -52.06 -11.45
CA GLN A 348 3.33 -50.61 -11.59
C GLN A 348 2.04 -49.78 -11.43
N ASP A 349 0.87 -50.29 -11.86
CA ASP A 349 -0.40 -49.54 -11.72
C ASP A 349 -0.91 -49.51 -10.27
N THR A 350 -0.54 -50.51 -9.46
CA THR A 350 -0.90 -50.57 -8.04
C THR A 350 -0.08 -49.61 -7.17
N ASP A 351 1.13 -49.23 -7.58
CA ASP A 351 2.04 -48.41 -6.76
C ASP A 351 1.62 -46.93 -6.76
N VAL A 352 1.17 -46.41 -7.91
CA VAL A 352 0.73 -45.01 -8.05
C VAL A 352 -0.51 -44.70 -7.21
N ALA A 353 -1.39 -45.69 -6.98
CA ALA A 353 -2.58 -45.55 -6.14
C ALA A 353 -2.27 -45.32 -4.64
N HIS A 354 -1.01 -45.51 -4.22
CA HIS A 354 -0.53 -45.25 -2.86
C HIS A 354 0.28 -43.95 -2.73
N LEU A 355 0.27 -43.08 -3.74
CA LEU A 355 1.01 -41.82 -3.77
C LEU A 355 0.08 -40.60 -3.76
N THR A 356 0.61 -39.46 -3.29
CA THR A 356 0.00 -38.13 -3.32
C THR A 356 1.07 -37.07 -3.59
N ASP A 357 0.67 -35.85 -3.94
CA ASP A 357 1.58 -34.76 -4.32
C ASP A 357 1.28 -33.43 -3.62
N GLY A 358 2.13 -32.43 -3.86
CA GLY A 358 1.98 -31.09 -3.30
C GLY A 358 0.72 -30.33 -3.77
N PHE A 359 0.12 -30.66 -4.93
CA PHE A 359 -1.17 -30.08 -5.33
C PHE A 359 -2.29 -30.59 -4.43
N HIS A 360 -2.39 -31.91 -4.29
CA HIS A 360 -3.46 -32.56 -3.52
C HIS A 360 -3.34 -32.24 -2.02
N LEU A 361 -2.12 -32.22 -1.47
CA LEU A 361 -1.89 -31.88 -0.07
C LEU A 361 -2.27 -30.43 0.29
N VAL A 362 -2.10 -29.46 -0.62
CA VAL A 362 -2.58 -28.08 -0.40
C VAL A 362 -4.12 -28.04 -0.39
N VAL A 363 -4.76 -28.73 -1.32
CA VAL A 363 -6.23 -28.81 -1.43
C VAL A 363 -6.83 -29.49 -0.19
N ASP A 364 -6.27 -30.61 0.23
CA ASP A 364 -6.70 -31.32 1.44
C ASP A 364 -6.42 -30.52 2.73
N ALA A 365 -5.29 -29.81 2.83
CA ALA A 365 -5.02 -28.95 3.98
C ALA A 365 -6.02 -27.78 4.12
N LEU A 366 -6.50 -27.22 2.99
CA LEU A 366 -7.54 -26.19 2.98
C LEU A 366 -8.93 -26.78 3.32
N LYS A 367 -9.32 -27.88 2.65
CA LYS A 367 -10.59 -28.59 2.90
C LYS A 367 -10.69 -29.07 4.35
N LEU A 368 -9.63 -29.67 4.89
CA LEU A 368 -9.56 -30.10 6.29
C LEU A 368 -9.80 -28.94 7.25
N ASN A 369 -9.37 -27.72 6.92
CA ASN A 369 -9.58 -26.53 7.74
C ASN A 369 -10.86 -25.75 7.42
N ASP A 370 -11.82 -26.39 6.76
CA ASP A 370 -13.14 -25.85 6.41
C ASP A 370 -13.08 -24.58 5.54
N ILE A 371 -12.01 -24.42 4.77
CA ILE A 371 -11.83 -23.38 3.75
C ILE A 371 -12.24 -23.99 2.40
N ASN A 372 -13.37 -23.56 1.85
CA ASN A 372 -13.99 -24.17 0.67
C ASN A 372 -14.14 -23.21 -0.53
N THR A 373 -13.69 -21.95 -0.39
CA THR A 373 -13.68 -20.95 -1.45
C THR A 373 -12.26 -20.45 -1.68
N ILE A 374 -11.84 -20.38 -2.95
CA ILE A 374 -10.58 -19.75 -3.39
C ILE A 374 -10.94 -18.66 -4.40
N TYR A 375 -10.46 -17.45 -4.17
CA TYR A 375 -10.59 -16.32 -5.10
C TYR A 375 -9.27 -16.20 -5.89
N ASN A 376 -9.25 -16.37 -7.22
CA ASN A 376 -8.00 -16.51 -7.97
C ASN A 376 -7.91 -15.70 -9.28
N VAL A 377 -6.70 -15.66 -9.83
CA VAL A 377 -6.46 -15.53 -11.27
C VAL A 377 -5.50 -16.66 -11.67
N PRO A 378 -5.84 -17.51 -12.65
CA PRO A 378 -5.01 -18.67 -13.02
C PRO A 378 -3.86 -18.29 -13.97
N GLY A 379 -2.72 -18.95 -13.78
CA GLY A 379 -1.57 -18.94 -14.69
C GLY A 379 -0.48 -19.90 -14.20
N ILE A 380 0.77 -19.72 -14.64
CA ILE A 380 1.92 -20.50 -14.14
C ILE A 380 2.27 -20.05 -12.71
N PRO A 381 2.61 -20.95 -11.75
CA PRO A 381 2.48 -22.41 -11.79
C PRO A 381 1.10 -22.93 -11.32
N ILE A 382 0.24 -22.07 -10.76
CA ILE A 382 -0.92 -22.49 -9.94
C ILE A 382 -2.20 -22.89 -10.69
N THR A 383 -2.18 -22.96 -12.02
CA THR A 383 -3.39 -23.27 -12.83
C THR A 383 -3.98 -24.64 -12.46
N ASP A 384 -3.14 -25.67 -12.34
CA ASP A 384 -3.61 -27.02 -12.03
C ASP A 384 -3.98 -27.19 -10.56
N LEU A 385 -3.39 -26.44 -9.63
CA LEU A 385 -3.89 -26.33 -8.25
C LEU A 385 -5.35 -25.84 -8.23
N GLY A 386 -5.67 -24.82 -9.04
CA GLY A 386 -7.04 -24.31 -9.17
C GLY A 386 -8.01 -25.33 -9.80
N ARG A 387 -7.55 -26.12 -10.79
CA ARG A 387 -8.34 -27.18 -11.42
C ARG A 387 -8.60 -28.35 -10.46
N ILE A 388 -7.57 -28.81 -9.74
CA ILE A 388 -7.67 -29.90 -8.76
C ILE A 388 -8.57 -29.48 -7.60
N ALA A 389 -8.41 -28.26 -7.06
CA ALA A 389 -9.32 -27.72 -6.04
C ALA A 389 -10.79 -27.73 -6.50
N GLN A 390 -11.07 -27.36 -7.75
CA GLN A 390 -12.41 -27.37 -8.31
C GLN A 390 -12.95 -28.79 -8.52
N ALA A 391 -12.13 -29.73 -9.00
CA ALA A 391 -12.50 -31.14 -9.13
C ALA A 391 -12.81 -31.79 -7.76
N GLU A 392 -12.04 -31.42 -6.75
CA GLU A 392 -12.20 -31.80 -5.33
C GLU A 392 -13.36 -31.08 -4.61
N GLY A 393 -14.21 -30.37 -5.35
CA GLY A 393 -15.47 -29.79 -4.88
C GLY A 393 -15.37 -28.40 -4.25
N MET A 394 -14.21 -27.74 -4.27
CA MET A 394 -14.05 -26.36 -3.80
C MET A 394 -14.62 -25.35 -4.81
N ARG A 395 -15.10 -24.21 -4.32
CA ARG A 395 -15.49 -23.07 -5.16
C ARG A 395 -14.24 -22.28 -5.57
N VAL A 396 -13.83 -22.40 -6.82
CA VAL A 396 -12.75 -21.59 -7.41
C VAL A 396 -13.36 -20.46 -8.24
N ILE A 397 -13.10 -19.22 -7.81
CA ILE A 397 -13.74 -18.00 -8.31
C ILE A 397 -12.68 -17.15 -9.00
N SER A 398 -12.64 -17.18 -10.34
CA SER A 398 -11.63 -16.47 -11.14
C SER A 398 -12.05 -15.04 -11.45
N PHE A 399 -11.14 -14.10 -11.18
CA PHE A 399 -11.29 -12.66 -11.38
C PHE A 399 -10.59 -12.22 -12.67
N ARG A 400 -10.65 -10.92 -12.96
CA ARG A 400 -9.95 -10.26 -14.06
C ARG A 400 -8.65 -9.59 -13.61
N HIS A 401 -8.49 -9.35 -12.30
CA HIS A 401 -7.26 -8.85 -11.69
C HIS A 401 -7.10 -9.35 -10.24
N GLU A 402 -5.89 -9.74 -9.83
CA GLU A 402 -5.62 -10.38 -8.55
C GLU A 402 -5.94 -9.48 -7.34
N GLN A 403 -5.84 -8.17 -7.52
CA GLN A 403 -6.24 -7.21 -6.48
C GLN A 403 -7.70 -7.40 -6.06
N HIS A 404 -8.62 -7.64 -7.01
CA HIS A 404 -10.04 -7.78 -6.70
C HIS A 404 -10.36 -9.17 -6.12
N ALA A 405 -9.62 -10.20 -6.54
CA ALA A 405 -9.63 -11.51 -5.88
C ALA A 405 -9.14 -11.41 -4.42
N GLY A 406 -8.08 -10.63 -4.19
CA GLY A 406 -7.57 -10.35 -2.85
C GLY A 406 -8.54 -9.53 -1.99
N TYR A 407 -9.21 -8.53 -2.55
CA TYR A 407 -10.27 -7.80 -1.83
C TYR A 407 -11.44 -8.73 -1.49
N ALA A 408 -11.86 -9.60 -2.42
CA ALA A 408 -12.86 -10.63 -2.15
C ALA A 408 -12.46 -11.54 -0.98
N ALA A 409 -11.24 -12.08 -1.00
CA ALA A 409 -10.68 -12.86 0.10
C ALA A 409 -10.65 -12.07 1.43
N SER A 410 -10.27 -10.79 1.42
CA SER A 410 -10.27 -9.96 2.63
C SER A 410 -11.67 -9.75 3.23
N ILE A 411 -12.70 -9.64 2.39
CA ILE A 411 -14.09 -9.44 2.83
C ILE A 411 -14.75 -10.75 3.24
N ALA A 412 -14.45 -11.87 2.57
CA ALA A 412 -14.78 -13.22 3.07
C ALA A 412 -14.19 -13.42 4.49
N GLY A 413 -12.96 -12.94 4.71
CA GLY A 413 -12.31 -12.86 6.01
C GLY A 413 -13.13 -12.12 7.07
N TYR A 414 -13.52 -10.87 6.77
CA TYR A 414 -14.33 -10.03 7.65
C TYR A 414 -15.72 -10.63 7.96
N LEU A 415 -16.36 -11.26 6.98
CA LEU A 415 -17.74 -11.74 7.08
C LEU A 415 -17.89 -13.10 7.79
N THR A 416 -16.81 -13.91 7.87
CA THR A 416 -16.90 -15.31 8.34
C THR A 416 -16.03 -15.64 9.56
N LYS A 417 -15.08 -14.76 9.93
CA LYS A 417 -13.99 -15.03 10.90
C LYS A 417 -13.04 -16.18 10.54
N LYS A 418 -13.20 -16.81 9.36
CA LYS A 418 -12.20 -17.70 8.74
C LYS A 418 -11.32 -16.89 7.80
N PRO A 419 -10.07 -17.28 7.51
CA PRO A 419 -9.25 -16.54 6.56
C PRO A 419 -9.75 -16.82 5.14
N GLY A 420 -10.12 -15.76 4.41
CA GLY A 420 -10.37 -15.89 2.97
C GLY A 420 -9.06 -16.13 2.21
N VAL A 421 -9.09 -17.02 1.22
CA VAL A 421 -7.91 -17.39 0.44
C VAL A 421 -7.93 -16.72 -0.93
N ALA A 422 -6.90 -15.92 -1.20
CA ALA A 422 -6.56 -15.50 -2.56
C ALA A 422 -5.48 -16.42 -3.14
N LEU A 423 -5.56 -16.75 -4.42
CA LEU A 423 -4.57 -17.56 -5.13
C LEU A 423 -4.07 -16.84 -6.39
N THR A 424 -2.75 -16.63 -6.51
CA THR A 424 -2.13 -15.91 -7.64
C THR A 424 -0.95 -16.67 -8.24
N VAL A 425 -0.60 -16.26 -9.46
CA VAL A 425 0.74 -16.51 -10.03
C VAL A 425 1.84 -15.81 -9.23
N SER A 426 3.07 -16.00 -9.69
CA SER A 426 4.32 -15.37 -9.25
C SER A 426 4.36 -13.85 -9.49
N ALA A 427 5.53 -13.23 -9.31
CA ALA A 427 5.83 -11.79 -9.26
C ALA A 427 4.70 -10.80 -9.67
N PRO A 428 4.28 -10.68 -10.94
CA PRO A 428 3.24 -9.72 -11.34
C PRO A 428 1.90 -9.94 -10.64
N GLY A 429 1.36 -11.16 -10.65
CA GLY A 429 0.09 -11.47 -10.00
C GLY A 429 0.19 -11.45 -8.48
N PHE A 430 1.34 -11.88 -7.94
CA PHE A 430 1.67 -11.69 -6.53
C PHE A 430 1.62 -10.21 -6.12
N LEU A 431 2.28 -9.29 -6.86
CA LEU A 431 2.27 -7.86 -6.54
C LEU A 431 0.85 -7.26 -6.61
N ASN A 432 0.05 -7.65 -7.61
CA ASN A 432 -1.35 -7.26 -7.70
C ASN A 432 -2.14 -7.70 -6.45
N GLY A 433 -2.03 -8.97 -6.05
CA GLY A 433 -2.65 -9.50 -4.84
C GLY A 433 -2.11 -8.91 -3.53
N LEU A 434 -0.82 -8.56 -3.48
CA LEU A 434 -0.14 -7.97 -2.32
C LEU A 434 -0.75 -6.62 -1.91
N THR A 435 -1.21 -5.81 -2.88
CA THR A 435 -1.93 -4.55 -2.58
C THR A 435 -3.21 -4.80 -1.77
N ALA A 436 -3.90 -5.91 -2.03
CA ALA A 436 -5.09 -6.31 -1.28
C ALA A 436 -4.74 -6.97 0.06
N LEU A 437 -3.65 -7.74 0.13
CA LEU A 437 -3.14 -8.29 1.39
C LEU A 437 -2.77 -7.18 2.39
N ALA A 438 -2.09 -6.14 1.91
CA ALA A 438 -1.78 -4.96 2.72
C ALA A 438 -3.05 -4.26 3.23
N ASN A 439 -4.09 -4.14 2.39
CA ASN A 439 -5.39 -3.60 2.80
C ASN A 439 -6.09 -4.49 3.85
N ALA A 440 -5.99 -5.81 3.74
CA ALA A 440 -6.53 -6.76 4.72
C ALA A 440 -5.83 -6.63 6.08
N THR A 441 -4.50 -6.58 6.10
CA THR A 441 -3.69 -6.32 7.31
C THR A 441 -4.07 -4.98 7.95
N THR A 442 -4.12 -3.90 7.16
CA THR A 442 -4.47 -2.55 7.65
C THR A 442 -5.90 -2.44 8.16
N ASN A 443 -6.85 -3.21 7.61
CA ASN A 443 -8.22 -3.28 8.11
C ASN A 443 -8.43 -4.27 9.27
N CYS A 444 -7.45 -5.14 9.52
CA CYS A 444 -7.51 -6.24 10.47
C CYS A 444 -8.52 -7.33 10.08
N PHE A 445 -8.52 -7.73 8.81
CA PHE A 445 -9.34 -8.82 8.27
C PHE A 445 -8.48 -10.07 8.02
N PRO A 446 -8.90 -11.28 8.46
CA PRO A 446 -8.11 -12.49 8.27
C PRO A 446 -8.09 -12.88 6.78
N MET A 447 -6.90 -12.97 6.20
CA MET A 447 -6.70 -13.32 4.79
C MET A 447 -5.40 -14.11 4.62
N ILE A 448 -5.39 -15.08 3.71
CA ILE A 448 -4.16 -15.70 3.23
C ILE A 448 -4.04 -15.41 1.73
N LEU A 449 -2.95 -14.76 1.33
CA LEU A 449 -2.51 -14.74 -0.06
C LEU A 449 -1.60 -15.96 -0.27
N ILE A 450 -2.06 -16.91 -1.08
CA ILE A 450 -1.25 -17.99 -1.61
C ILE A 450 -0.75 -17.55 -2.98
N SER A 451 0.55 -17.63 -3.22
CA SER A 451 1.12 -17.38 -4.54
C SER A 451 2.08 -18.49 -4.93
N GLY A 452 2.05 -18.85 -6.22
CA GLY A 452 3.17 -19.57 -6.82
C GLY A 452 4.44 -18.73 -6.78
N SER A 453 5.61 -19.37 -6.76
CA SER A 453 6.91 -18.72 -6.96
C SER A 453 7.84 -19.61 -7.80
N SER A 454 8.95 -19.06 -8.29
CA SER A 454 9.81 -19.67 -9.31
C SER A 454 10.93 -20.54 -8.71
N GLU A 455 11.99 -20.85 -9.47
CA GLU A 455 13.06 -21.75 -9.02
C GLU A 455 14.02 -21.04 -8.04
N ARG A 456 14.17 -21.58 -6.82
CA ARG A 456 14.82 -20.87 -5.72
C ARG A 456 16.30 -20.63 -5.96
N GLU A 457 16.97 -21.55 -6.61
CA GLU A 457 18.39 -21.48 -6.96
C GLU A 457 18.67 -20.33 -7.94
N ILE A 458 17.74 -20.06 -8.86
CA ILE A 458 17.86 -19.03 -9.89
C ILE A 458 17.49 -17.66 -9.29
N VAL A 459 16.36 -17.59 -8.58
CA VAL A 459 15.86 -16.38 -7.90
C VAL A 459 16.84 -15.88 -6.83
N ASP A 460 17.41 -16.77 -6.01
CA ASP A 460 18.35 -16.39 -4.94
C ASP A 460 19.72 -15.95 -5.50
N LEU A 461 20.01 -16.26 -6.76
CA LEU A 461 21.17 -15.77 -7.51
C LEU A 461 20.86 -14.58 -8.44
N GLN A 462 19.60 -14.13 -8.50
CA GLN A 462 19.11 -13.00 -9.29
C GLN A 462 19.49 -13.09 -10.79
N GLN A 463 19.24 -14.25 -11.42
CA GLN A 463 19.74 -14.55 -12.77
C GLN A 463 18.75 -14.21 -13.90
N GLY A 464 17.53 -13.80 -13.57
CA GLY A 464 16.45 -13.52 -14.51
C GLY A 464 15.54 -14.73 -14.78
N ASP A 465 15.11 -15.44 -13.74
CA ASP A 465 14.10 -16.48 -13.83
C ASP A 465 12.74 -15.97 -14.38
N TYR A 466 11.88 -16.89 -14.82
CA TYR A 466 10.50 -16.59 -15.17
C TYR A 466 9.76 -15.98 -13.97
N GLU A 467 9.28 -14.75 -14.10
CA GLU A 467 8.63 -13.99 -13.01
C GLU A 467 9.49 -13.93 -11.72
N GLU A 468 10.83 -13.77 -11.87
CA GLU A 468 11.80 -13.70 -10.76
C GLU A 468 11.46 -12.65 -9.70
N MET A 469 11.29 -13.09 -8.44
CA MET A 469 11.11 -12.23 -7.27
C MET A 469 11.22 -13.04 -5.97
N ASP A 470 11.93 -12.54 -4.94
CA ASP A 470 11.71 -13.05 -3.57
C ASP A 470 10.44 -12.44 -2.95
N GLN A 471 9.31 -13.03 -3.35
CA GLN A 471 7.97 -12.65 -2.93
C GLN A 471 7.81 -12.69 -1.39
N LEU A 472 8.53 -13.58 -0.68
CA LEU A 472 8.50 -13.68 0.77
C LEU A 472 9.11 -12.45 1.46
N ALA A 473 10.28 -11.98 1.01
CA ALA A 473 10.91 -10.79 1.57
C ALA A 473 10.04 -9.54 1.35
N ILE A 474 9.45 -9.42 0.16
CA ILE A 474 8.62 -8.28 -0.25
C ILE A 474 7.25 -8.27 0.46
N ALA A 475 6.66 -9.44 0.72
CA ALA A 475 5.40 -9.53 1.46
C ALA A 475 5.56 -9.18 2.95
N LYS A 476 6.69 -9.55 3.56
CA LYS A 476 6.95 -9.49 5.01
C LYS A 476 6.58 -8.17 5.72
N PRO A 477 6.86 -6.96 5.18
CA PRO A 477 6.45 -5.70 5.83
C PRO A 477 4.96 -5.35 5.71
N LEU A 478 4.18 -6.05 4.87
CA LEU A 478 2.78 -5.73 4.55
C LEU A 478 1.76 -6.74 5.11
N CYS A 479 2.23 -7.77 5.82
CA CYS A 479 1.43 -8.85 6.37
C CYS A 479 1.84 -9.17 7.81
N LYS A 480 1.00 -9.91 8.54
CA LYS A 480 1.30 -10.37 9.91
C LYS A 480 2.41 -11.42 9.96
N ALA A 481 2.52 -12.22 8.91
CA ALA A 481 3.54 -13.23 8.73
C ALA A 481 3.65 -13.58 7.23
N ALA A 482 4.88 -13.89 6.80
CA ALA A 482 5.16 -14.47 5.49
C ALA A 482 5.86 -15.82 5.71
N PHE A 483 5.40 -16.85 5.02
CA PHE A 483 5.93 -18.21 5.06
C PHE A 483 6.22 -18.72 3.65
N ARG A 484 7.20 -19.61 3.50
CA ARG A 484 7.48 -20.38 2.28
C ARG A 484 7.55 -21.85 2.65
N VAL A 485 6.89 -22.70 1.88
CA VAL A 485 6.93 -24.17 2.05
C VAL A 485 7.85 -24.75 0.99
N LEU A 486 8.80 -25.59 1.38
CA LEU A 486 9.79 -26.19 0.47
C LEU A 486 9.64 -27.70 0.29
N HIS A 487 8.93 -28.38 1.20
CA HIS A 487 8.72 -29.83 1.18
C HIS A 487 7.24 -30.19 1.30
N ALA A 488 6.81 -31.26 0.62
CA ALA A 488 5.41 -31.71 0.61
C ALA A 488 4.88 -32.03 2.02
N GLU A 489 5.70 -32.64 2.88
CA GLU A 489 5.36 -32.93 4.28
C GLU A 489 5.12 -31.68 5.12
N ASP A 490 5.71 -30.53 4.77
CA ASP A 490 5.56 -29.26 5.49
C ASP A 490 4.24 -28.52 5.13
N ILE A 491 3.50 -28.95 4.10
CA ILE A 491 2.28 -28.24 3.62
C ILE A 491 1.22 -28.14 4.73
N GLY A 492 0.95 -29.24 5.44
CA GLY A 492 -0.07 -29.29 6.49
C GLY A 492 0.23 -28.31 7.64
N ILE A 493 1.48 -28.25 8.10
CA ILE A 493 1.90 -27.32 9.14
C ILE A 493 2.03 -25.87 8.63
N GLY A 494 2.43 -25.67 7.37
CA GLY A 494 2.49 -24.37 6.72
C GLY A 494 1.12 -23.69 6.65
N VAL A 495 0.10 -24.40 6.14
CA VAL A 495 -1.29 -23.95 6.10
C VAL A 495 -1.83 -23.70 7.53
N ALA A 496 -1.56 -24.60 8.48
CA ALA A 496 -1.98 -24.41 9.87
C ALA A 496 -1.36 -23.18 10.55
N ARG A 497 -0.07 -22.89 10.29
CA ARG A 497 0.58 -21.65 10.75
C ARG A 497 -0.02 -20.42 10.09
N ALA A 498 -0.33 -20.48 8.79
CA ALA A 498 -0.95 -19.37 8.07
C ALA A 498 -2.34 -19.02 8.62
N ILE A 499 -3.18 -20.03 8.88
CA ILE A 499 -4.52 -19.86 9.46
C ILE A 499 -4.44 -19.23 10.86
N ARG A 500 -3.61 -19.78 11.75
CA ARG A 500 -3.42 -19.20 13.09
C ARG A 500 -2.91 -17.76 13.02
N ALA A 501 -1.91 -17.48 12.17
CA ALA A 501 -1.35 -16.14 12.01
C ALA A 501 -2.36 -15.14 11.45
N ALA A 502 -3.26 -15.54 10.55
CA ALA A 502 -4.31 -14.67 10.00
C ALA A 502 -5.40 -14.35 11.05
N CYS A 503 -5.78 -15.31 11.89
CA CYS A 503 -6.96 -15.21 12.75
C CYS A 503 -6.68 -14.73 14.19
N SER A 504 -5.58 -15.14 14.80
CA SER A 504 -5.29 -14.93 16.24
C SER A 504 -4.79 -13.52 16.57
N GLY A 505 -5.04 -13.07 17.81
CA GLY A 505 -4.77 -11.69 18.22
C GLY A 505 -5.57 -10.71 17.36
N ARG A 506 -4.97 -9.59 16.97
CA ARG A 506 -5.54 -8.73 15.93
C ARG A 506 -5.48 -9.45 14.57
N PRO A 507 -6.60 -9.73 13.87
CA PRO A 507 -6.56 -10.45 12.60
C PRO A 507 -5.86 -9.66 11.49
N GLY A 508 -5.51 -10.29 10.38
CA GLY A 508 -4.87 -9.61 9.25
C GLY A 508 -4.46 -10.54 8.12
N GLY A 509 -3.79 -9.97 7.11
CA GLY A 509 -3.22 -10.71 5.99
C GLY A 509 -1.99 -11.52 6.39
N VAL A 510 -1.85 -12.71 5.79
CA VAL A 510 -0.67 -13.58 5.83
C VAL A 510 -0.30 -13.96 4.39
N TYR A 511 1.01 -14.06 4.11
CA TYR A 511 1.52 -14.56 2.84
C TYR A 511 2.02 -16.00 2.97
N LEU A 512 1.66 -16.85 2.00
CA LEU A 512 2.08 -18.25 1.90
C LEU A 512 2.62 -18.52 0.48
N ASP A 513 3.94 -18.62 0.40
CA ASP A 513 4.72 -18.82 -0.81
C ASP A 513 4.88 -20.33 -1.11
N LEU A 514 4.48 -20.74 -2.32
CA LEU A 514 4.54 -22.14 -2.77
C LEU A 514 5.34 -22.21 -4.09
N PRO A 515 6.66 -22.51 -4.04
CA PRO A 515 7.50 -22.62 -5.23
C PRO A 515 7.02 -23.71 -6.20
N ALA A 516 7.20 -23.51 -7.49
CA ALA A 516 6.69 -24.40 -8.54
C ALA A 516 7.07 -25.87 -8.33
N GLN A 517 8.31 -26.14 -7.89
CA GLN A 517 8.80 -27.50 -7.62
C GLN A 517 8.05 -28.21 -6.47
N LEU A 518 7.47 -27.47 -5.50
CA LEU A 518 6.75 -28.05 -4.36
C LEU A 518 5.56 -28.89 -4.81
N PHE A 519 4.80 -28.40 -5.80
CA PHE A 519 3.57 -29.06 -6.25
C PHE A 519 3.84 -30.43 -6.87
N SER A 520 4.98 -30.58 -7.55
CA SER A 520 5.44 -31.82 -8.19
C SER A 520 6.18 -32.79 -7.26
N GLN A 521 6.36 -32.46 -5.97
CA GLN A 521 6.92 -33.42 -5.01
C GLN A 521 5.88 -34.49 -4.66
N VAL A 522 6.30 -35.75 -4.76
CA VAL A 522 5.43 -36.92 -4.55
C VAL A 522 5.84 -37.65 -3.28
N MET A 523 4.85 -38.07 -2.49
CA MET A 523 5.06 -38.87 -1.28
C MET A 523 3.98 -39.95 -1.12
N ASP A 524 4.23 -40.89 -0.22
CA ASP A 524 3.26 -41.90 0.24
C ASP A 524 1.96 -41.23 0.76
N ALA A 525 0.81 -41.69 0.29
CA ALA A 525 -0.49 -41.07 0.54
C ALA A 525 -0.94 -41.14 2.01
N ASP A 526 -0.65 -42.22 2.73
CA ASP A 526 -0.99 -42.33 4.16
C ASP A 526 -0.06 -41.45 5.01
N LYS A 527 1.22 -41.30 4.62
CA LYS A 527 2.14 -40.33 5.25
C LYS A 527 1.73 -38.89 4.96
N GLY A 528 1.34 -38.57 3.73
CA GLY A 528 0.85 -37.24 3.35
C GLY A 528 -0.42 -36.87 4.10
N LYS A 529 -1.38 -37.79 4.16
CA LYS A 529 -2.59 -37.65 4.99
C LYS A 529 -2.29 -37.46 6.48
N ALA A 530 -1.21 -38.08 6.98
CA ALA A 530 -0.76 -37.93 8.37
C ALA A 530 0.02 -36.63 8.66
N SER A 531 0.50 -35.89 7.64
CA SER A 531 1.13 -34.57 7.83
C SER A 531 0.11 -33.42 7.86
N LEU A 532 -1.12 -33.65 7.40
CA LEU A 532 -2.21 -32.67 7.40
C LEU A 532 -2.62 -32.26 8.83
N VAL A 533 -2.77 -30.95 9.07
CA VAL A 533 -3.07 -30.40 10.40
C VAL A 533 -4.44 -29.71 10.41
N LYS A 534 -5.40 -30.26 11.17
CA LYS A 534 -6.63 -29.55 11.57
C LYS A 534 -6.29 -28.52 12.65
N VAL A 535 -6.57 -27.25 12.40
CA VAL A 535 -6.33 -26.17 13.35
C VAL A 535 -7.45 -26.16 14.41
N ILE A 536 -7.16 -26.71 15.58
CA ILE A 536 -8.01 -26.60 16.77
C ILE A 536 -7.89 -25.18 17.35
N ASP A 537 -9.02 -24.49 17.48
CA ASP A 537 -9.15 -23.12 17.99
C ASP A 537 -8.13 -22.13 17.38
N PRO A 538 -8.37 -21.62 16.15
CA PRO A 538 -7.43 -20.73 15.45
C PRO A 538 -7.30 -19.33 16.07
N ALA A 539 -8.22 -18.93 16.93
CA ALA A 539 -8.30 -17.60 17.54
C ALA A 539 -8.93 -17.71 18.95
N PRO A 540 -8.19 -18.24 19.94
CA PRO A 540 -8.70 -18.52 21.27
C PRO A 540 -9.15 -17.25 21.99
N ALA A 541 -10.13 -17.41 22.89
CA ALA A 541 -10.58 -16.34 23.78
C ALA A 541 -9.42 -15.82 24.65
N GLN A 542 -9.38 -14.50 24.88
CA GLN A 542 -8.35 -13.82 25.67
C GLN A 542 -9.05 -12.90 26.67
N LEU A 543 -9.09 -13.32 27.93
CA LEU A 543 -9.75 -12.56 29.00
C LEU A 543 -8.83 -11.41 29.48
N PRO A 544 -9.38 -10.21 29.73
CA PRO A 544 -8.65 -9.13 30.39
C PRO A 544 -8.44 -9.47 31.88
N ALA A 545 -7.45 -8.82 32.51
CA ALA A 545 -7.19 -8.97 33.94
C ALA A 545 -8.34 -8.36 34.79
N PRO A 546 -8.72 -8.96 35.94
CA PRO A 546 -9.84 -8.48 36.76
C PRO A 546 -9.71 -7.03 37.24
N GLU A 547 -8.49 -6.59 37.55
CA GLU A 547 -8.19 -5.21 37.94
C GLU A 547 -8.35 -4.20 36.79
N ALA A 548 -8.22 -4.64 35.54
CA ALA A 548 -8.51 -3.81 34.37
C ALA A 548 -10.02 -3.58 34.21
N ILE A 549 -10.84 -4.63 34.42
CA ILE A 549 -12.31 -4.52 34.47
C ILE A 549 -12.73 -3.56 35.59
N THR A 550 -12.19 -3.73 36.81
CA THR A 550 -12.45 -2.81 37.93
C THR A 550 -12.11 -1.36 37.57
N ARG A 551 -10.92 -1.11 37.00
CA ARG A 551 -10.50 0.24 36.56
C ARG A 551 -11.45 0.83 35.54
N ALA A 552 -11.85 0.08 34.52
CA ALA A 552 -12.78 0.54 33.48
C ALA A 552 -14.17 0.84 34.03
N VAL A 553 -14.68 0.00 34.95
CA VAL A 553 -15.96 0.22 35.63
C VAL A 553 -15.90 1.46 36.53
N ASP A 554 -14.81 1.69 37.26
CA ASP A 554 -14.67 2.87 38.14
C ASP A 554 -14.47 4.18 37.35
N VAL A 555 -13.74 4.15 36.23
CA VAL A 555 -13.71 5.26 35.26
C VAL A 555 -15.12 5.52 34.72
N LEU A 556 -15.88 4.49 34.36
CA LEU A 556 -17.24 4.67 33.82
C LEU A 556 -18.23 5.22 34.87
N LYS A 557 -18.12 4.82 36.16
CA LYS A 557 -18.89 5.41 37.28
C LYS A 557 -18.64 6.92 37.44
N SER A 558 -17.46 7.40 37.07
CA SER A 558 -17.12 8.83 37.17
C SER A 558 -17.87 9.70 36.14
N ALA A 559 -18.36 9.12 35.05
CA ALA A 559 -18.94 9.83 33.92
C ALA A 559 -20.20 10.65 34.25
N LYS A 560 -20.40 11.73 33.50
CA LYS A 560 -21.60 12.58 33.49
C LYS A 560 -22.17 12.70 32.07
N LYS A 561 -21.31 12.64 31.05
CA LYS A 561 -21.67 12.58 29.64
C LYS A 561 -20.99 11.38 28.93
N PRO A 562 -21.23 10.13 29.38
CA PRO A 562 -20.59 8.96 28.79
C PRO A 562 -20.99 8.75 27.32
N LEU A 563 -20.07 8.21 26.52
CA LEU A 563 -20.27 7.83 25.11
C LEU A 563 -19.60 6.49 24.80
N LEU A 564 -20.31 5.60 24.10
CA LEU A 564 -19.73 4.39 23.50
C LEU A 564 -19.39 4.66 22.02
N ILE A 565 -18.25 4.16 21.53
CA ILE A 565 -17.92 4.13 20.10
C ILE A 565 -17.62 2.70 19.70
N ILE A 566 -18.50 2.12 18.87
CA ILE A 566 -18.37 0.74 18.38
C ILE A 566 -17.73 0.74 16.98
N GLY A 567 -16.62 0.02 16.86
CA GLY A 567 -15.82 -0.07 15.64
C GLY A 567 -16.00 -1.39 14.91
N LYS A 568 -15.37 -1.52 13.73
CA LYS A 568 -15.51 -2.74 12.92
C LYS A 568 -14.89 -3.98 13.56
N GLY A 569 -14.02 -3.82 14.56
CA GLY A 569 -13.57 -4.93 15.41
C GLY A 569 -14.73 -5.55 16.22
N ALA A 570 -15.65 -4.72 16.74
CA ALA A 570 -16.83 -5.19 17.44
C ALA A 570 -17.79 -5.95 16.50
N ALA A 571 -17.97 -5.46 15.26
CA ALA A 571 -18.75 -6.16 14.24
C ALA A 571 -18.10 -7.49 13.80
N TYR A 572 -16.77 -7.54 13.69
CA TYR A 572 -16.00 -8.76 13.40
C TYR A 572 -16.02 -9.78 14.57
N ALA A 573 -16.18 -9.33 15.82
CA ALA A 573 -16.26 -10.24 16.96
C ALA A 573 -17.44 -11.22 16.85
N GLN A 574 -18.55 -10.82 16.20
CA GLN A 574 -19.82 -11.56 16.09
C GLN A 574 -20.49 -11.83 17.45
N GLU A 575 -20.25 -10.96 18.43
CA GLU A 575 -20.83 -10.97 19.77
C GLU A 575 -22.08 -10.06 19.81
N ASP A 576 -22.91 -10.13 18.77
CA ASP A 576 -23.87 -9.06 18.41
C ASP A 576 -24.90 -8.78 19.52
N GLU A 577 -25.57 -9.82 20.02
CA GLU A 577 -26.55 -9.69 21.11
C GLU A 577 -25.91 -9.33 22.46
N LEU A 578 -24.64 -9.70 22.69
CA LEU A 578 -23.89 -9.25 23.88
C LEU A 578 -23.58 -7.76 23.81
N ILE A 579 -23.11 -7.27 22.66
CA ILE A 579 -22.81 -5.86 22.42
C ILE A 579 -24.08 -5.01 22.54
N LYS A 580 -25.19 -5.48 21.97
CA LYS A 580 -26.52 -4.88 22.12
C LYS A 580 -26.98 -4.87 23.57
N THR A 581 -26.91 -6.00 24.26
CA THR A 581 -27.25 -6.12 25.70
C THR A 581 -26.43 -5.15 26.55
N PHE A 582 -25.13 -5.01 26.28
CA PHE A 582 -24.27 -4.06 26.97
C PHE A 582 -24.68 -2.60 26.73
N VAL A 583 -25.06 -2.23 25.50
CA VAL A 583 -25.61 -0.89 25.18
C VAL A 583 -26.93 -0.67 25.93
N GLU A 584 -27.88 -1.59 25.85
CA GLU A 584 -29.21 -1.46 26.46
C GLU A 584 -29.13 -1.42 28.00
N ASN A 585 -28.27 -2.26 28.61
CA ASN A 585 -28.03 -2.28 30.07
C ASN A 585 -27.32 -1.02 30.56
N SER A 586 -26.19 -0.66 29.94
CA SER A 586 -25.43 0.54 30.32
C SER A 586 -26.23 1.83 30.13
N GLY A 587 -27.18 1.85 29.19
CA GLY A 587 -27.95 3.05 28.83
C GLY A 587 -27.13 4.12 28.11
N MET A 588 -25.87 3.82 27.73
CA MET A 588 -24.98 4.77 27.08
C MET A 588 -25.48 5.13 25.67
N PRO A 589 -25.37 6.39 25.23
CA PRO A 589 -25.46 6.70 23.81
C PRO A 589 -24.28 6.05 23.07
N TYR A 590 -24.50 5.52 21.88
CA TYR A 590 -23.46 4.88 21.07
C TYR A 590 -23.28 5.54 19.70
N LEU A 591 -22.04 5.56 19.21
CA LEU A 591 -21.68 6.01 17.88
C LEU A 591 -21.12 4.83 17.07
N PRO A 592 -21.82 4.33 16.03
CA PRO A 592 -21.26 3.34 15.14
C PRO A 592 -20.26 3.96 14.17
N MET A 593 -19.08 3.36 14.06
CA MET A 593 -18.19 3.55 12.91
C MET A 593 -18.76 2.84 11.67
N SER A 594 -18.23 3.12 10.47
CA SER A 594 -18.93 2.78 9.21
C SER A 594 -19.40 1.32 9.08
N MET A 595 -18.47 0.35 9.18
CA MET A 595 -18.79 -1.08 9.11
C MET A 595 -19.30 -1.66 10.45
N ALA A 596 -19.60 -0.80 11.44
CA ALA A 596 -20.33 -1.16 12.66
C ALA A 596 -21.79 -0.63 12.66
N LYS A 597 -22.21 0.08 11.61
CA LYS A 597 -23.62 0.38 11.34
C LYS A 597 -24.43 -0.92 11.27
N GLY A 598 -25.61 -0.93 11.89
CA GLY A 598 -26.45 -2.12 12.01
C GLY A 598 -26.03 -3.16 13.05
N LEU A 599 -24.91 -2.99 13.77
CA LEU A 599 -24.54 -3.87 14.90
C LEU A 599 -25.57 -3.80 16.05
N LEU A 600 -26.09 -2.60 16.27
CA LEU A 600 -27.51 -2.39 16.61
C LEU A 600 -28.12 -1.65 15.40
N PRO A 601 -29.43 -1.82 15.10
CA PRO A 601 -30.09 -1.06 14.04
C PRO A 601 -29.81 0.44 14.15
N ASP A 602 -29.48 1.12 13.05
CA ASP A 602 -28.99 2.50 13.12
C ASP A 602 -30.03 3.50 13.65
N ASP A 603 -31.32 3.18 13.56
CA ASP A 603 -32.44 3.93 14.12
C ASP A 603 -32.75 3.62 15.60
N HIS A 604 -31.96 2.74 16.26
CA HIS A 604 -32.06 2.45 17.69
C HIS A 604 -32.04 3.74 18.54
N PRO A 605 -32.87 3.89 19.59
CA PRO A 605 -33.00 5.13 20.35
C PRO A 605 -31.66 5.68 20.89
N GLN A 606 -30.75 4.80 21.34
CA GLN A 606 -29.42 5.17 21.84
C GLN A 606 -28.38 5.52 20.75
N SER A 607 -28.71 5.35 19.46
CA SER A 607 -27.82 5.71 18.34
C SER A 607 -27.59 7.22 18.29
N ALA A 608 -26.36 7.67 18.55
CA ALA A 608 -25.96 9.07 18.51
C ALA A 608 -25.42 9.52 17.14
N ALA A 609 -25.55 8.68 16.09
CA ALA A 609 -24.96 8.93 14.77
C ALA A 609 -25.35 10.31 14.18
N ALA A 610 -26.64 10.66 14.20
CA ALA A 610 -27.15 11.95 13.73
C ALA A 610 -26.68 13.15 14.60
N ALA A 611 -26.10 12.90 15.79
CA ALA A 611 -25.58 13.89 16.72
C ALA A 611 -24.04 13.84 16.91
N ARG A 612 -23.29 13.14 16.03
CA ARG A 612 -21.84 12.89 16.16
C ARG A 612 -21.01 14.08 16.67
N SER A 613 -21.17 15.26 16.07
CA SER A 613 -20.38 16.45 16.42
C SER A 613 -20.73 17.07 17.79
N LEU A 614 -21.90 16.75 18.36
CA LEU A 614 -22.22 17.06 19.75
C LEU A 614 -21.50 16.05 20.66
N VAL A 615 -21.72 14.75 20.44
CA VAL A 615 -21.24 13.72 21.40
C VAL A 615 -19.72 13.63 21.48
N LEU A 616 -18.99 13.73 20.37
CA LEU A 616 -17.51 13.71 20.40
C LEU A 616 -16.93 14.92 21.14
N LYS A 617 -17.55 16.09 21.01
CA LYS A 617 -17.11 17.33 21.68
C LYS A 617 -17.45 17.33 23.16
N GLU A 618 -18.68 16.97 23.49
CA GLU A 618 -19.28 17.18 24.81
C GLU A 618 -19.09 16.01 25.79
N ALA A 619 -18.84 14.78 25.31
CA ALA A 619 -18.63 13.65 26.21
C ALA A 619 -17.46 13.87 27.19
N ASP A 620 -17.48 13.21 28.34
CA ASP A 620 -16.38 13.22 29.30
C ASP A 620 -15.63 11.88 29.33
N VAL A 621 -16.35 10.77 29.52
CA VAL A 621 -15.80 9.41 29.42
C VAL A 621 -16.22 8.78 28.10
N VAL A 622 -15.24 8.25 27.37
CA VAL A 622 -15.44 7.66 26.04
C VAL A 622 -14.93 6.23 26.01
N MET A 623 -15.84 5.28 25.82
CA MET A 623 -15.51 3.86 25.71
C MET A 623 -15.42 3.43 24.25
N LEU A 624 -14.24 3.02 23.82
CA LEU A 624 -13.93 2.51 22.49
C LEU A 624 -14.04 0.98 22.51
N VAL A 625 -14.71 0.38 21.52
CA VAL A 625 -14.83 -1.08 21.39
C VAL A 625 -14.47 -1.51 19.96
N GLY A 626 -13.28 -2.09 19.79
CA GLY A 626 -12.72 -2.45 18.48
C GLY A 626 -12.59 -1.24 17.54
N ALA A 627 -12.24 -0.08 18.10
CA ALA A 627 -12.42 1.25 17.51
C ALA A 627 -11.21 2.17 17.74
N ARG A 628 -10.18 2.04 16.90
CA ARG A 628 -8.94 2.83 16.93
C ARG A 628 -9.19 4.35 16.88
N LEU A 629 -8.45 5.12 17.67
CA LEU A 629 -8.41 6.59 17.60
C LEU A 629 -7.51 7.07 16.44
N ASN A 630 -7.75 6.61 15.22
CA ASN A 630 -7.01 7.05 14.04
C ASN A 630 -7.65 8.29 13.38
N TRP A 631 -7.28 8.58 12.12
CA TRP A 631 -7.78 9.73 11.35
C TRP A 631 -9.31 9.80 11.24
N LEU A 632 -10.01 8.65 11.19
CA LEU A 632 -11.49 8.57 11.17
C LEU A 632 -12.13 9.18 12.44
N LEU A 633 -11.38 9.17 13.55
CA LEU A 633 -11.71 9.76 14.85
C LEU A 633 -10.83 10.99 15.16
N SER A 634 -10.21 11.60 14.15
CA SER A 634 -9.36 12.80 14.31
C SER A 634 -8.28 12.67 15.40
N HIS A 635 -7.75 11.45 15.60
CA HIS A 635 -6.73 11.14 16.62
C HIS A 635 -7.12 11.43 18.07
N GLY A 636 -8.43 11.49 18.38
CA GLY A 636 -8.91 11.93 19.70
C GLY A 636 -8.67 13.43 19.98
N LYS A 637 -8.27 14.21 18.96
CA LYS A 637 -7.65 15.53 19.11
C LYS A 637 -8.39 16.63 18.33
N GLY A 638 -8.10 17.88 18.71
CA GLY A 638 -8.60 19.08 18.05
C GLY A 638 -10.08 19.38 18.30
N LYS A 639 -10.61 20.39 17.58
CA LYS A 639 -11.94 21.01 17.83
C LYS A 639 -13.12 20.02 17.85
N THR A 640 -12.99 18.87 17.19
CA THR A 640 -13.97 17.77 17.19
C THR A 640 -14.22 17.18 18.58
N TRP A 641 -13.20 17.21 19.46
CA TRP A 641 -13.21 16.58 20.78
C TRP A 641 -13.27 17.57 21.96
N GLY A 642 -13.43 18.86 21.67
CA GLY A 642 -13.45 19.92 22.69
C GLY A 642 -12.06 20.46 23.00
N ALA A 643 -11.77 20.67 24.29
CA ALA A 643 -10.44 21.09 24.75
C ALA A 643 -9.49 19.88 24.89
N PRO A 644 -8.16 20.05 24.74
CA PRO A 644 -7.18 19.02 25.08
C PRO A 644 -7.36 18.52 26.51
N GLY A 645 -7.13 17.24 26.77
CA GLY A 645 -7.30 16.61 28.09
C GLY A 645 -8.75 16.47 28.59
N ALA A 646 -9.74 17.08 27.94
CA ALA A 646 -11.14 17.06 28.39
C ALA A 646 -11.90 15.75 28.03
N LYS A 647 -11.20 14.61 28.00
CA LYS A 647 -11.71 13.27 27.64
C LYS A 647 -10.93 12.20 28.39
N THR A 648 -11.63 11.26 29.01
CA THR A 648 -11.05 10.08 29.65
C THR A 648 -11.44 8.84 28.86
N PHE A 649 -10.46 8.06 28.39
CA PHE A 649 -10.71 6.95 27.47
C PHE A 649 -10.67 5.57 28.17
N ILE A 650 -11.67 4.75 27.87
CA ILE A 650 -11.68 3.30 28.10
C ILE A 650 -11.50 2.65 26.71
N HIS A 651 -10.60 1.68 26.54
CA HIS A 651 -10.36 1.06 25.23
C HIS A 651 -10.37 -0.46 25.30
N VAL A 652 -11.36 -1.09 24.66
CA VAL A 652 -11.43 -2.53 24.42
C VAL A 652 -10.88 -2.84 23.03
N ASP A 653 -9.69 -3.43 22.98
CA ASP A 653 -9.08 -4.00 21.77
C ASP A 653 -8.22 -5.21 22.16
N ILE A 654 -7.93 -6.09 21.20
CA ILE A 654 -7.13 -7.29 21.42
C ILE A 654 -5.61 -7.05 21.25
N GLU A 655 -5.24 -5.91 20.64
CA GLU A 655 -3.84 -5.51 20.44
C GLU A 655 -3.35 -4.61 21.58
N PRO A 656 -2.47 -5.05 22.49
CA PRO A 656 -1.92 -4.19 23.54
C PRO A 656 -1.17 -2.97 22.99
N ARG A 657 -0.57 -3.07 21.78
CA ARG A 657 0.16 -1.96 21.14
C ARG A 657 -0.74 -0.86 20.55
N GLU A 658 -2.07 -1.03 20.59
CA GLU A 658 -3.01 0.03 20.21
C GLU A 658 -3.25 1.01 21.37
N MET A 659 -2.99 0.60 22.61
CA MET A 659 -3.11 1.45 23.78
C MET A 659 -2.09 2.60 23.70
N ASP A 660 -2.50 3.79 24.12
CA ASP A 660 -1.72 5.04 24.16
C ASP A 660 -1.16 5.54 22.80
N SER A 661 -1.48 4.86 21.69
CA SER A 661 -1.01 5.14 20.32
C SER A 661 -1.32 6.55 19.77
N ASN A 662 -2.24 7.29 20.39
CA ASN A 662 -2.61 8.64 19.98
C ASN A 662 -2.91 9.58 21.15
N VAL A 663 -3.53 9.10 22.22
CA VAL A 663 -3.84 9.80 23.48
C VAL A 663 -3.84 8.77 24.62
N GLU A 664 -3.67 9.25 25.86
CA GLU A 664 -3.75 8.43 27.08
C GLU A 664 -5.06 7.62 27.17
N ILE A 665 -4.93 6.33 27.46
CA ILE A 665 -6.03 5.41 27.73
C ILE A 665 -6.06 5.09 29.24
N ALA A 666 -6.81 5.88 30.00
CA ALA A 666 -6.93 5.72 31.46
C ALA A 666 -7.46 4.33 31.91
N ALA A 667 -8.16 3.60 31.04
CA ALA A 667 -8.55 2.21 31.28
C ALA A 667 -8.40 1.33 30.03
N PRO A 668 -7.22 0.71 29.81
CA PRO A 668 -7.02 -0.25 28.73
C PRO A 668 -7.60 -1.61 29.13
N LEU A 669 -8.43 -2.17 28.25
CA LEU A 669 -9.06 -3.48 28.38
C LEU A 669 -8.56 -4.40 27.26
N VAL A 670 -7.32 -4.85 27.40
CA VAL A 670 -6.67 -5.77 26.45
C VAL A 670 -7.31 -7.15 26.54
N GLY A 671 -7.93 -7.62 25.46
CA GLY A 671 -8.58 -8.93 25.39
C GLY A 671 -9.51 -9.06 24.17
N ASP A 672 -10.13 -10.22 24.00
CA ASP A 672 -11.17 -10.35 22.99
C ASP A 672 -12.45 -9.60 23.42
N ILE A 673 -13.12 -8.96 22.46
CA ILE A 673 -14.25 -8.05 22.73
C ILE A 673 -15.39 -8.76 23.46
N GLY A 674 -15.63 -10.04 23.19
CA GLY A 674 -16.66 -10.81 23.87
C GLY A 674 -16.34 -11.01 25.35
N SER A 675 -15.13 -11.46 25.65
CA SER A 675 -14.67 -11.71 27.01
C SER A 675 -14.58 -10.42 27.83
N CYS A 676 -14.11 -9.32 27.22
CA CYS A 676 -14.13 -8.00 27.84
C CYS A 676 -15.56 -7.53 28.14
N LEU A 677 -16.50 -7.64 27.19
CA LEU A 677 -17.86 -7.13 27.39
C LEU A 677 -18.72 -8.01 28.30
N ARG A 678 -18.50 -9.34 28.35
CA ARG A 678 -19.11 -10.23 29.36
C ARG A 678 -18.76 -9.75 30.77
N LEU A 679 -17.46 -9.66 31.07
CA LEU A 679 -16.97 -9.25 32.39
C LEU A 679 -17.36 -7.81 32.74
N MET A 680 -17.38 -6.89 31.77
CA MET A 680 -17.90 -5.53 32.00
C MET A 680 -19.40 -5.53 32.32
N ASN A 681 -20.23 -6.27 31.57
CA ASN A 681 -21.67 -6.33 31.82
C ASN A 681 -21.99 -6.90 33.21
N ASP A 682 -21.29 -7.97 33.61
CA ASP A 682 -21.44 -8.60 34.93
C ASP A 682 -20.99 -7.65 36.06
N ALA A 683 -19.93 -6.88 35.85
CA ALA A 683 -19.41 -5.92 36.83
C ALA A 683 -20.22 -4.61 36.93
N LEU A 684 -21.01 -4.25 35.91
CA LEU A 684 -22.01 -3.17 36.02
C LEU A 684 -23.25 -3.65 36.80
N GLY A 685 -23.76 -4.84 36.47
CA GLY A 685 -24.87 -5.50 37.17
C GLY A 685 -26.21 -4.75 37.17
N SER A 686 -27.17 -5.24 37.96
CA SER A 686 -28.53 -4.68 38.04
C SER A 686 -28.61 -3.29 38.69
N ASN A 687 -27.56 -2.90 39.43
CA ASN A 687 -27.55 -1.68 40.26
C ASN A 687 -26.83 -0.52 39.55
N TRP A 688 -26.47 -0.68 38.27
CA TRP A 688 -25.86 0.35 37.44
C TRP A 688 -26.75 1.59 37.31
N GLN A 689 -26.16 2.77 37.53
CA GLN A 689 -26.84 4.04 37.30
C GLN A 689 -26.70 4.44 35.84
N LYS A 690 -27.81 4.39 35.08
CA LYS A 690 -27.84 4.83 33.68
C LYS A 690 -27.50 6.33 33.55
N PRO A 691 -27.00 6.79 32.38
CA PRO A 691 -26.55 8.16 32.20
C PRO A 691 -27.60 9.24 32.53
N PRO A 692 -27.17 10.45 32.91
CA PRO A 692 -28.08 11.56 33.22
C PRO A 692 -29.10 11.86 32.11
N ALA A 693 -30.35 12.09 32.51
CA ALA A 693 -31.47 12.26 31.58
C ALA A 693 -31.38 13.54 30.73
N ASP A 694 -30.69 14.57 31.23
CA ASP A 694 -30.36 15.79 30.50
C ASP A 694 -29.34 15.54 29.37
N TRP A 695 -28.35 14.68 29.59
CA TRP A 695 -27.41 14.26 28.55
C TRP A 695 -28.12 13.51 27.41
N ILE A 696 -28.96 12.53 27.77
CA ILE A 696 -29.77 11.77 26.79
C ILE A 696 -30.79 12.69 26.09
N GLY A 697 -31.37 13.66 26.81
CA GLY A 697 -32.27 14.67 26.27
C GLY A 697 -31.61 15.56 25.22
N ALA A 698 -30.45 16.13 25.52
CA ALA A 698 -29.69 17.00 24.61
C ALA A 698 -29.25 16.25 23.33
N ILE A 699 -28.87 14.97 23.44
CA ILE A 699 -28.61 14.12 22.27
C ILE A 699 -29.88 13.91 21.45
N THR A 700 -31.01 13.63 22.11
CA THR A 700 -32.30 13.35 21.45
C THR A 700 -32.82 14.57 20.69
N GLU A 701 -32.81 15.76 21.31
CA GLU A 701 -33.12 17.03 20.64
C GLU A 701 -32.21 17.24 19.42
N LYS A 702 -30.90 17.04 19.59
CA LYS A 702 -29.94 17.24 18.51
C LYS A 702 -30.09 16.22 17.37
N LYS A 703 -30.50 14.98 17.66
CA LYS A 703 -30.90 13.99 16.65
C LYS A 703 -32.10 14.50 15.85
N SER A 704 -33.21 14.85 16.51
CA SER A 704 -34.44 15.30 15.86
C SER A 704 -34.20 16.50 14.93
N VAL A 705 -33.57 17.57 15.44
CA VAL A 705 -33.27 18.79 14.67
C VAL A 705 -32.39 18.49 13.45
N ASN A 706 -31.49 17.51 13.52
CA ASN A 706 -30.64 17.14 12.39
C ASN A 706 -31.36 16.21 11.39
N LEU A 707 -32.25 15.33 11.86
CA LEU A 707 -33.05 14.42 11.03
C LEU A 707 -34.16 15.17 10.27
N GLU A 708 -34.86 16.11 10.92
CA GLU A 708 -35.85 16.99 10.30
C GLU A 708 -35.24 17.82 9.15
N LYS A 709 -34.02 18.34 9.35
CA LYS A 709 -33.25 19.07 8.33
C LYS A 709 -32.73 18.19 7.18
N MET A 710 -32.69 16.87 7.39
CA MET A 710 -32.35 15.91 6.34
C MET A 710 -33.60 15.48 5.55
N ALA A 711 -34.72 15.25 6.24
CA ALA A 711 -35.92 14.63 5.69
C ALA A 711 -36.46 15.34 4.44
N SER A 712 -36.49 16.67 4.41
CA SER A 712 -36.93 17.44 3.23
C SER A 712 -36.01 17.27 2.01
N LYS A 713 -34.71 17.03 2.21
CA LYS A 713 -33.74 16.77 1.13
C LYS A 713 -33.84 15.35 0.59
N LEU A 714 -34.18 14.37 1.43
CA LEU A 714 -34.39 12.98 1.01
C LEU A 714 -35.62 12.80 0.11
N MET A 715 -36.50 13.81 0.05
CA MET A 715 -37.65 13.89 -0.85
C MET A 715 -37.37 14.74 -2.10
N SER A 716 -36.10 15.03 -2.40
CA SER A 716 -35.71 15.77 -3.61
C SER A 716 -35.92 14.93 -4.87
N ASN A 717 -36.70 15.45 -5.80
CA ASN A 717 -36.91 14.89 -7.14
C ASN A 717 -36.29 15.79 -8.21
N ALA A 718 -35.07 16.28 -7.95
CA ALA A 718 -34.28 17.03 -8.93
C ALA A 718 -33.91 16.16 -10.15
N VAL A 719 -33.77 16.81 -11.31
CA VAL A 719 -33.30 16.20 -12.57
C VAL A 719 -32.26 17.15 -13.21
N PRO A 720 -30.98 16.77 -13.31
CA PRO A 720 -30.34 15.57 -12.77
C PRO A 720 -30.51 15.40 -11.24
N MET A 721 -30.34 14.19 -10.73
CA MET A 721 -30.55 13.90 -9.30
C MET A 721 -29.46 14.53 -8.44
N ASP A 722 -29.80 15.00 -7.24
CA ASP A 722 -28.80 15.25 -6.19
C ASP A 722 -28.61 14.03 -5.28
N TYR A 723 -27.46 13.96 -4.59
CA TYR A 723 -27.12 12.83 -3.72
C TYR A 723 -28.18 12.52 -2.64
N HIS A 724 -28.91 13.51 -2.11
CA HIS A 724 -29.92 13.29 -1.07
C HIS A 724 -31.19 12.66 -1.65
N GLY A 725 -31.66 13.10 -2.82
CA GLY A 725 -32.80 12.50 -3.50
C GLY A 725 -32.52 11.06 -3.92
N ALA A 726 -31.38 10.83 -4.60
CA ALA A 726 -30.97 9.50 -5.04
C ALA A 726 -30.80 8.52 -3.86
N LEU A 727 -30.07 8.92 -2.81
CA LEU A 727 -29.88 8.07 -1.63
C LEU A 727 -31.12 7.99 -0.73
N GLY A 728 -32.05 8.95 -0.78
CA GLY A 728 -33.36 8.88 -0.14
C GLY A 728 -34.22 7.77 -0.75
N SER A 729 -34.22 7.65 -2.08
CA SER A 729 -34.86 6.55 -2.80
C SER A 729 -34.25 5.18 -2.41
N LEU A 730 -32.92 5.07 -2.42
CA LEU A 730 -32.20 3.82 -2.08
C LEU A 730 -32.29 3.45 -0.59
N ARG A 731 -32.32 4.42 0.33
CA ARG A 731 -32.56 4.20 1.77
C ARG A 731 -33.88 3.45 1.99
N ASN A 732 -34.94 3.85 1.27
CA ASN A 732 -36.23 3.17 1.38
C ASN A 732 -36.15 1.74 0.85
N VAL A 733 -35.44 1.48 -0.26
CA VAL A 733 -35.22 0.11 -0.77
C VAL A 733 -34.50 -0.78 0.25
N ILE A 734 -33.47 -0.27 0.93
CA ILE A 734 -32.73 -1.03 1.95
C ILE A 734 -33.55 -1.22 3.23
N LYS A 735 -34.39 -0.24 3.62
CA LYS A 735 -35.34 -0.39 4.73
C LYS A 735 -36.41 -1.45 4.44
N ASP A 736 -36.90 -1.51 3.19
CA ASP A 736 -37.84 -2.55 2.75
C ASP A 736 -37.17 -3.94 2.68
N ASN A 737 -35.84 -3.99 2.48
CA ASN A 737 -35.05 -5.22 2.29
C ASN A 737 -33.84 -5.30 3.25
N PRO A 738 -34.05 -5.36 4.58
CA PRO A 738 -32.99 -5.20 5.60
C PRO A 738 -32.00 -6.38 5.70
N ASP A 739 -32.06 -7.35 4.79
CA ASP A 739 -31.09 -8.45 4.67
C ASP A 739 -30.11 -8.28 3.50
N VAL A 740 -30.28 -7.25 2.65
CA VAL A 740 -29.34 -6.92 1.58
C VAL A 740 -28.00 -6.46 2.16
N ILE A 741 -26.89 -6.93 1.61
CA ILE A 741 -25.56 -6.41 1.94
C ILE A 741 -25.31 -5.13 1.12
N LEU A 742 -25.01 -4.03 1.80
CA LEU A 742 -24.57 -2.79 1.16
C LEU A 742 -23.05 -2.80 0.97
N VAL A 743 -22.58 -2.74 -0.26
CA VAL A 743 -21.21 -2.34 -0.61
C VAL A 743 -21.23 -0.87 -1.05
N ASN A 744 -20.20 -0.08 -0.72
CA ASN A 744 -20.22 1.34 -1.04
C ASN A 744 -18.82 1.99 -1.05
N GLU A 745 -18.44 2.61 -2.17
CA GLU A 745 -17.21 3.40 -2.31
C GLU A 745 -17.39 4.70 -3.13
N GLY A 746 -16.31 5.47 -3.28
CA GLY A 746 -16.33 6.86 -3.76
C GLY A 746 -16.02 7.87 -2.65
N ALA A 747 -16.26 9.16 -2.92
CA ALA A 747 -16.08 10.25 -1.95
C ALA A 747 -17.43 10.79 -1.45
N ASN A 748 -18.12 11.58 -2.28
CA ASN A 748 -19.45 12.09 -1.98
C ASN A 748 -20.47 10.95 -1.84
N THR A 749 -20.46 9.99 -2.77
CA THR A 749 -21.28 8.77 -2.73
C THR A 749 -21.09 8.00 -1.41
N LEU A 750 -19.85 7.82 -0.97
CA LEU A 750 -19.50 7.16 0.31
C LEU A 750 -20.00 7.95 1.53
N ASP A 751 -19.73 9.25 1.59
CA ASP A 751 -20.02 10.09 2.75
C ASP A 751 -21.52 10.38 2.93
N PHE A 752 -22.25 10.58 1.84
CA PHE A 752 -23.70 10.71 1.88
C PHE A 752 -24.35 9.35 2.17
N ALA A 753 -23.99 8.26 1.49
CA ALA A 753 -24.59 6.94 1.72
C ALA A 753 -24.41 6.47 3.17
N ARG A 754 -23.20 6.58 3.72
CA ARG A 754 -22.90 6.26 5.14
C ARG A 754 -23.78 7.03 6.14
N SER A 755 -24.28 8.21 5.75
CA SER A 755 -25.03 9.14 6.60
C SER A 755 -26.54 9.16 6.38
N ILE A 756 -27.00 8.63 5.24
CA ILE A 756 -28.41 8.64 4.82
C ILE A 756 -29.00 7.23 4.90
N ILE A 757 -28.24 6.21 4.52
CA ILE A 757 -28.70 4.83 4.51
C ILE A 757 -28.49 4.23 5.90
N ASP A 758 -29.59 3.87 6.53
CA ASP A 758 -29.62 3.14 7.80
C ASP A 758 -29.45 1.64 7.55
N ILE A 759 -28.65 0.98 8.39
CA ILE A 759 -28.39 -0.46 8.34
C ILE A 759 -29.07 -1.11 9.54
N TYR A 760 -29.72 -2.24 9.29
CA TYR A 760 -30.62 -2.90 10.24
C TYR A 760 -30.07 -4.22 10.82
N LYS A 761 -28.91 -4.67 10.32
CA LYS A 761 -28.29 -5.95 10.71
C LYS A 761 -26.74 -5.86 10.76
N PRO A 762 -26.08 -6.61 11.66
CA PRO A 762 -24.63 -6.56 11.83
C PRO A 762 -23.91 -7.04 10.57
N ARG A 763 -22.76 -6.42 10.24
CA ARG A 763 -21.92 -6.74 9.05
C ARG A 763 -22.62 -6.58 7.68
N HIS A 764 -23.81 -5.99 7.60
CA HIS A 764 -24.50 -5.74 6.32
C HIS A 764 -24.05 -4.44 5.60
N ARG A 765 -22.94 -3.84 6.02
CA ARG A 765 -22.25 -2.77 5.29
C ARG A 765 -20.75 -3.06 5.17
N VAL A 766 -20.25 -2.99 3.94
CA VAL A 766 -18.83 -3.06 3.58
C VAL A 766 -18.45 -1.80 2.82
N ASP A 767 -17.30 -1.20 3.13
CA ASP A 767 -16.78 -0.04 2.42
C ASP A 767 -15.24 0.02 2.44
N VAL A 768 -14.72 1.13 1.91
CA VAL A 768 -13.30 1.52 1.76
C VAL A 768 -12.43 1.40 3.02
N GLY A 769 -13.03 1.21 4.20
CA GLY A 769 -12.34 0.84 5.42
C GLY A 769 -11.35 1.89 5.95
N THR A 770 -10.18 1.42 6.38
CA THR A 770 -9.17 2.24 7.10
C THR A 770 -8.33 3.14 6.18
N TRP A 771 -8.10 2.74 4.92
CA TRP A 771 -7.23 3.47 3.98
C TRP A 771 -7.98 4.32 2.96
N GLY A 772 -9.31 4.21 2.86
CA GLY A 772 -10.07 4.97 1.85
C GLY A 772 -9.84 4.45 0.43
N ILE A 773 -9.55 3.16 0.27
CA ILE A 773 -9.28 2.51 -1.02
C ILE A 773 -10.51 2.61 -1.94
N MET A 774 -10.30 3.10 -3.16
CA MET A 774 -11.23 2.92 -4.28
C MET A 774 -10.85 1.64 -5.03
N GLY A 775 -11.84 0.85 -5.49
CA GLY A 775 -11.63 -0.42 -6.17
C GLY A 775 -11.91 -1.66 -5.30
N ILE A 776 -12.48 -1.49 -4.09
CA ILE A 776 -12.95 -2.63 -3.30
C ILE A 776 -14.33 -3.11 -3.75
N GLY A 777 -15.09 -2.29 -4.49
CA GLY A 777 -16.53 -2.45 -4.73
C GLY A 777 -16.92 -3.82 -5.30
N GLN A 778 -16.36 -4.19 -6.45
CA GLN A 778 -16.77 -5.44 -7.10
C GLN A 778 -16.19 -6.68 -6.41
N GLY A 779 -14.96 -6.63 -5.90
CA GLY A 779 -14.36 -7.73 -5.12
C GLY A 779 -15.14 -8.02 -3.82
N ALA A 780 -15.48 -6.97 -3.07
CA ALA A 780 -16.33 -7.06 -1.89
C ALA A 780 -17.72 -7.60 -2.23
N SER A 781 -18.30 -7.19 -3.36
CA SER A 781 -19.62 -7.66 -3.81
C SER A 781 -19.65 -9.14 -4.17
N VAL A 782 -18.61 -9.64 -4.86
CA VAL A 782 -18.46 -11.07 -5.17
C VAL A 782 -18.36 -11.89 -3.88
N ALA A 783 -17.51 -11.48 -2.93
CA ALA A 783 -17.37 -12.19 -1.65
C ALA A 783 -18.65 -12.14 -0.80
N ALA A 784 -19.31 -10.98 -0.71
CA ALA A 784 -20.56 -10.82 0.03
C ALA A 784 -21.66 -11.75 -0.52
N ALA A 785 -21.85 -11.80 -1.84
CA ALA A 785 -22.82 -12.70 -2.46
C ALA A 785 -22.49 -14.18 -2.25
N ILE A 786 -21.21 -14.54 -2.27
CA ILE A 786 -20.74 -15.93 -2.17
C ILE A 786 -20.79 -16.48 -0.74
N GLU A 787 -20.25 -15.74 0.24
CA GLU A 787 -20.09 -16.23 1.61
C GLU A 787 -21.35 -16.06 2.47
N THR A 788 -22.25 -15.14 2.11
CA THR A 788 -23.53 -14.97 2.81
C THR A 788 -24.70 -15.64 2.10
N GLY A 789 -24.59 -15.91 0.79
CA GLY A 789 -25.70 -16.34 -0.06
C GLY A 789 -26.77 -15.27 -0.31
N LYS A 790 -26.53 -14.03 0.11
CA LYS A 790 -27.50 -12.92 0.06
C LYS A 790 -27.33 -12.05 -1.18
N GLN A 791 -28.32 -11.19 -1.39
CA GLN A 791 -28.28 -10.15 -2.41
C GLN A 791 -27.37 -9.01 -1.98
N VAL A 792 -26.69 -8.40 -2.95
CA VAL A 792 -25.78 -7.28 -2.73
C VAL A 792 -26.28 -6.06 -3.49
N LEU A 793 -26.27 -4.91 -2.84
CA LEU A 793 -26.45 -3.60 -3.45
C LEU A 793 -25.13 -2.84 -3.31
N ALA A 794 -24.42 -2.65 -4.42
CA ALA A 794 -23.20 -1.84 -4.48
C ALA A 794 -23.56 -0.40 -4.89
N ILE A 795 -23.15 0.61 -4.12
CA ILE A 795 -23.42 2.02 -4.38
C ILE A 795 -22.09 2.74 -4.58
N GLU A 796 -21.77 3.01 -5.84
CA GLU A 796 -20.43 3.33 -6.32
C GLU A 796 -20.39 4.76 -6.86
N GLY A 797 -19.36 5.55 -6.56
CA GLY A 797 -19.04 6.71 -7.39
C GLY A 797 -18.45 6.28 -8.73
N ASP A 798 -18.74 6.99 -9.83
CA ASP A 798 -18.19 6.72 -11.18
C ASP A 798 -16.67 6.48 -11.19
N SER A 799 -15.89 7.32 -10.50
CA SER A 799 -14.45 7.17 -10.35
C SER A 799 -14.07 5.88 -9.61
N ALA A 800 -14.81 5.52 -8.57
CA ALA A 800 -14.51 4.35 -7.74
C ALA A 800 -14.83 3.04 -8.47
N PHE A 801 -15.99 3.00 -9.14
CA PHE A 801 -16.36 1.93 -10.07
C PHE A 801 -15.25 1.70 -11.12
N GLY A 802 -14.64 2.77 -11.63
CA GLY A 802 -13.52 2.70 -12.58
C GLY A 802 -12.32 1.84 -12.14
N PHE A 803 -12.06 1.71 -10.82
CA PHE A 803 -10.96 0.89 -10.31
C PHE A 803 -11.23 -0.61 -10.29
N SER A 804 -12.49 -1.07 -10.31
CA SER A 804 -12.84 -2.50 -10.23
C SER A 804 -13.94 -2.95 -11.22
N GLY A 805 -14.44 -2.06 -12.05
CA GLY A 805 -15.61 -2.26 -12.92
C GLY A 805 -15.47 -3.33 -14.00
N MET A 806 -14.25 -3.84 -14.27
CA MET A 806 -14.09 -4.99 -15.18
C MET A 806 -14.63 -6.30 -14.57
N GLU A 807 -14.72 -6.38 -13.23
CA GLU A 807 -15.25 -7.55 -12.53
C GLU A 807 -16.77 -7.71 -12.64
N ILE A 808 -17.49 -6.81 -13.33
CA ILE A 808 -18.89 -7.06 -13.69
C ILE A 808 -19.04 -8.29 -14.60
N GLU A 809 -18.00 -8.63 -15.38
CA GLU A 809 -17.96 -9.90 -16.11
C GLU A 809 -17.84 -11.09 -15.15
N THR A 810 -17.04 -11.01 -14.09
CA THR A 810 -16.97 -12.04 -13.03
C THR A 810 -18.32 -12.20 -12.32
N ILE A 811 -19.02 -11.10 -12.02
CA ILE A 811 -20.38 -11.11 -11.45
C ILE A 811 -21.38 -11.78 -12.41
N CYS A 812 -21.29 -11.51 -13.73
CA CYS A 812 -22.13 -12.14 -14.75
C CYS A 812 -21.83 -13.64 -14.92
N ARG A 813 -20.55 -14.02 -15.05
CA ARG A 813 -20.07 -15.39 -15.26
C ARG A 813 -20.41 -16.34 -14.12
N TYR A 814 -20.46 -15.84 -12.88
CA TYR A 814 -20.95 -16.60 -11.73
C TYR A 814 -22.44 -16.34 -11.40
N ASN A 815 -23.15 -15.56 -12.23
CA ASN A 815 -24.56 -15.20 -12.08
C ASN A 815 -24.93 -14.79 -10.65
N LEU A 816 -24.16 -13.86 -10.08
CA LEU A 816 -24.31 -13.45 -8.68
C LEU A 816 -25.42 -12.40 -8.52
N PRO A 817 -26.20 -12.42 -7.42
CA PRO A 817 -27.30 -11.50 -7.15
C PRO A 817 -26.81 -10.11 -6.69
N VAL A 818 -26.02 -9.44 -7.53
CA VAL A 818 -25.44 -8.12 -7.29
C VAL A 818 -26.15 -7.07 -8.18
N CYS A 819 -26.72 -6.06 -7.53
CA CYS A 819 -27.16 -4.83 -8.16
C CYS A 819 -26.14 -3.73 -7.89
N ILE A 820 -25.49 -3.23 -8.93
CA ILE A 820 -24.56 -2.10 -8.87
C ILE A 820 -25.32 -0.83 -9.21
N VAL A 821 -25.12 0.25 -8.46
CA VAL A 821 -25.63 1.58 -8.76
C VAL A 821 -24.43 2.52 -8.88
N VAL A 822 -24.11 2.92 -10.11
CA VAL A 822 -23.07 3.91 -10.38
C VAL A 822 -23.69 5.29 -10.29
N PHE A 823 -23.32 6.06 -9.27
CA PHE A 823 -23.58 7.49 -9.15
C PHE A 823 -22.65 8.21 -10.12
N ASN A 824 -23.21 8.54 -11.28
CA ASN A 824 -22.50 9.13 -12.40
C ASN A 824 -22.68 10.64 -12.37
N ASN A 825 -21.67 11.35 -11.86
CA ASN A 825 -21.60 12.80 -11.80
C ASN A 825 -20.52 13.34 -12.75
N ASN A 826 -20.12 12.54 -13.74
CA ASN A 826 -19.08 12.80 -14.74
C ASN A 826 -17.69 13.17 -14.16
N GLY A 827 -17.30 12.71 -12.96
CA GLY A 827 -15.96 13.05 -12.44
C GLY A 827 -15.64 12.79 -10.97
N ILE A 828 -14.36 12.92 -10.63
CA ILE A 828 -13.84 12.84 -9.26
C ILE A 828 -14.36 14.05 -8.46
N TYR A 829 -15.25 13.79 -7.51
CA TYR A 829 -16.02 14.77 -6.72
C TYR A 829 -17.04 15.60 -7.52
N ARG A 830 -16.71 16.05 -8.73
CA ARG A 830 -17.54 16.84 -9.65
C ARG A 830 -17.14 16.61 -11.10
N GLY A 831 -18.07 16.85 -12.02
CA GLY A 831 -17.83 16.86 -13.47
C GLY A 831 -17.69 18.27 -14.08
N THR A 832 -17.58 19.31 -13.26
CA THR A 832 -17.71 20.73 -13.67
C THR A 832 -16.42 21.46 -14.01
N ASP A 833 -15.26 20.87 -13.70
CA ASP A 833 -14.00 21.62 -13.73
C ASP A 833 -13.52 21.84 -15.18
N THR A 834 -12.93 23.01 -15.44
CA THR A 834 -12.44 23.38 -16.78
C THR A 834 -10.93 23.49 -16.79
N ASN A 835 -10.31 23.22 -17.95
CA ASN A 835 -8.87 23.41 -18.12
C ASN A 835 -8.55 24.92 -18.05
N PRO A 836 -7.80 25.40 -17.04
CA PRO A 836 -7.57 26.82 -16.83
C PRO A 836 -6.63 27.46 -17.87
N THR A 837 -6.03 26.65 -18.75
CA THR A 837 -5.24 27.14 -19.89
C THR A 837 -6.06 27.37 -21.16
N GLY A 838 -7.29 26.82 -21.23
CA GLY A 838 -8.11 26.79 -22.43
C GLY A 838 -7.62 25.83 -23.54
N GLY A 839 -6.65 24.96 -23.25
CA GLY A 839 -6.19 23.90 -24.18
C GLY A 839 -7.14 22.69 -24.25
N ASP A 840 -6.88 21.82 -25.22
CA ASP A 840 -7.78 20.71 -25.61
C ASP A 840 -7.91 19.58 -24.56
N ASP A 841 -6.94 19.45 -23.65
CA ASP A 841 -7.00 18.47 -22.54
C ASP A 841 -8.15 18.79 -21.57
N VAL A 842 -8.92 17.78 -21.16
CA VAL A 842 -9.95 17.92 -20.11
C VAL A 842 -9.33 18.21 -18.73
N ALA A 843 -10.13 18.74 -17.81
CA ALA A 843 -9.68 18.94 -16.43
C ALA A 843 -9.39 17.59 -15.74
N PRO A 844 -8.36 17.48 -14.86
CA PRO A 844 -7.92 16.20 -14.29
C PRO A 844 -8.94 15.43 -13.45
N THR A 845 -10.05 16.08 -13.09
CA THR A 845 -11.18 15.54 -12.32
C THR A 845 -12.34 15.08 -13.19
N VAL A 846 -12.41 15.46 -14.46
CA VAL A 846 -13.61 15.30 -15.31
C VAL A 846 -13.50 14.09 -16.24
N PHE A 847 -14.61 13.36 -16.39
CA PHE A 847 -14.73 12.18 -17.25
C PHE A 847 -15.59 12.46 -18.49
N VAL A 848 -15.69 11.46 -19.36
CA VAL A 848 -16.55 11.50 -20.56
C VAL A 848 -18.02 11.65 -20.14
N LYS A 849 -18.62 12.80 -20.47
CA LYS A 849 -20.01 13.13 -20.14
C LYS A 849 -20.98 12.09 -20.71
N ASP A 850 -22.03 11.79 -19.96
CA ASP A 850 -23.11 10.86 -20.34
C ASP A 850 -22.63 9.40 -20.55
N SER A 851 -21.51 9.02 -19.92
CA SER A 851 -20.94 7.67 -19.97
C SER A 851 -21.95 6.56 -19.64
N ARG A 852 -22.01 5.52 -20.49
CA ARG A 852 -23.03 4.45 -20.44
C ARG A 852 -22.53 3.17 -19.77
N TYR A 853 -22.22 3.26 -18.48
CA TYR A 853 -21.82 2.11 -17.65
C TYR A 853 -22.82 0.94 -17.68
N ASP A 854 -24.11 1.25 -17.85
CA ASP A 854 -25.18 0.27 -17.99
C ASP A 854 -25.03 -0.63 -19.23
N MET A 855 -24.51 -0.10 -20.34
CA MET A 855 -24.23 -0.89 -21.54
C MET A 855 -23.03 -1.83 -21.35
N MET A 856 -22.11 -1.52 -20.43
CA MET A 856 -20.99 -2.40 -20.08
C MET A 856 -21.48 -3.69 -19.42
N MET A 857 -22.52 -3.62 -18.57
CA MET A 857 -23.17 -4.80 -17.97
C MET A 857 -23.90 -5.66 -19.01
N GLN A 858 -24.57 -5.01 -19.97
CA GLN A 858 -25.25 -5.70 -21.08
C GLN A 858 -24.26 -6.48 -21.99
N ALA A 859 -23.03 -5.99 -22.15
CA ALA A 859 -21.99 -6.66 -22.95
C ALA A 859 -21.59 -8.06 -22.41
N PHE A 860 -21.85 -8.33 -21.13
CA PHE A 860 -21.60 -9.63 -20.48
C PHE A 860 -22.88 -10.41 -20.16
N GLY A 861 -24.03 -9.99 -20.70
CA GLY A 861 -25.32 -10.65 -20.55
C GLY A 861 -26.11 -10.28 -19.27
N GLY A 862 -25.59 -9.35 -18.46
CA GLY A 862 -26.30 -8.79 -17.32
C GLY A 862 -27.34 -7.72 -17.71
N VAL A 863 -28.08 -7.23 -16.73
CA VAL A 863 -29.12 -6.21 -16.92
C VAL A 863 -28.51 -4.81 -16.77
N GLY A 864 -28.50 -4.02 -17.84
CA GLY A 864 -28.15 -2.59 -17.78
C GLY A 864 -29.38 -1.70 -17.75
N VAL A 865 -29.45 -0.77 -16.80
CA VAL A 865 -30.52 0.24 -16.69
C VAL A 865 -29.92 1.65 -16.61
N TYR A 866 -30.48 2.60 -17.36
CA TYR A 866 -30.13 4.01 -17.30
C TYR A 866 -31.24 4.76 -16.53
N ALA A 867 -30.89 5.49 -15.47
CA ALA A 867 -31.84 6.14 -14.57
C ALA A 867 -31.53 7.63 -14.40
N THR A 868 -32.50 8.47 -14.75
CA THR A 868 -32.37 9.95 -14.79
C THR A 868 -33.03 10.65 -13.60
N ASN A 869 -33.88 9.94 -12.86
CA ASN A 869 -34.64 10.45 -11.73
C ASN A 869 -34.83 9.39 -10.63
N THR A 870 -35.29 9.86 -9.47
CA THR A 870 -35.40 9.09 -8.22
C THR A 870 -36.41 7.94 -8.29
N ASP A 871 -37.46 8.07 -9.10
CA ASP A 871 -38.48 7.05 -9.33
C ASP A 871 -38.02 5.95 -10.30
N GLU A 872 -37.22 6.30 -11.31
CA GLU A 872 -36.51 5.33 -12.16
C GLU A 872 -35.50 4.52 -11.34
N LEU A 873 -34.63 5.21 -10.59
CA LEU A 873 -33.62 4.59 -9.74
C LEU A 873 -34.26 3.65 -8.69
N GLY A 874 -35.25 4.15 -7.96
CA GLY A 874 -35.95 3.40 -6.91
C GLY A 874 -36.79 2.22 -7.41
N ARG A 875 -37.11 2.19 -8.71
CA ARG A 875 -37.77 1.06 -9.39
C ARG A 875 -36.75 0.07 -9.90
N ALA A 876 -35.73 0.53 -10.63
CA ALA A 876 -34.67 -0.28 -11.21
C ALA A 876 -33.98 -1.18 -10.17
N VAL A 877 -33.64 -0.64 -8.98
CA VAL A 877 -33.01 -1.43 -7.92
C VAL A 877 -33.99 -2.42 -7.27
N ARG A 878 -35.28 -2.09 -7.16
CA ARG A 878 -36.30 -3.05 -6.69
C ARG A 878 -36.54 -4.19 -7.68
N GLU A 879 -36.55 -3.90 -8.98
CA GLU A 879 -36.63 -4.92 -10.04
C GLU A 879 -35.35 -5.78 -10.11
N ALA A 880 -34.17 -5.18 -9.93
CA ALA A 880 -32.89 -5.88 -9.85
C ALA A 880 -32.89 -6.89 -8.69
N LEU A 881 -33.20 -6.45 -7.47
CA LEU A 881 -33.32 -7.31 -6.29
C LEU A 881 -34.39 -8.38 -6.48
N ALA A 882 -35.60 -8.03 -6.95
CA ALA A 882 -36.65 -9.02 -7.21
C ALA A 882 -36.26 -10.08 -8.27
N SER A 883 -35.38 -9.73 -9.22
CA SER A 883 -34.89 -10.66 -10.25
C SER A 883 -33.74 -11.56 -9.81
N GLY A 884 -32.94 -11.14 -8.82
CA GLY A 884 -31.72 -11.81 -8.41
C GLY A 884 -30.60 -11.85 -9.45
N LYS A 885 -30.67 -11.05 -10.52
CA LYS A 885 -29.70 -11.06 -11.64
C LYS A 885 -28.56 -10.04 -11.46
N PRO A 886 -27.36 -10.32 -12.01
CA PRO A 886 -26.34 -9.32 -12.29
C PRO A 886 -26.95 -8.08 -12.97
N THR A 887 -26.91 -6.93 -12.29
CA THR A 887 -27.56 -5.69 -12.74
C THR A 887 -26.66 -4.48 -12.49
N LEU A 888 -26.63 -3.52 -13.41
CA LEU A 888 -26.00 -2.21 -13.22
C LEU A 888 -26.99 -1.09 -13.59
N VAL A 889 -27.28 -0.24 -12.62
CA VAL A 889 -28.06 0.99 -12.77
C VAL A 889 -27.09 2.18 -12.87
N ASN A 890 -27.05 2.81 -14.02
CA ASN A 890 -26.30 4.05 -14.26
C ASN A 890 -27.20 5.22 -13.85
N ALA A 891 -26.94 5.79 -12.67
CA ALA A 891 -27.77 6.81 -12.04
C ALA A 891 -27.15 8.19 -12.27
N ILE A 892 -27.84 9.05 -13.03
CA ILE A 892 -27.33 10.36 -13.43
C ILE A 892 -27.49 11.38 -12.30
N ILE A 893 -26.35 11.85 -11.80
CA ILE A 893 -26.24 12.81 -10.70
C ILE A 893 -25.80 14.17 -11.27
N ASP A 894 -26.28 15.27 -10.67
CA ASP A 894 -25.82 16.62 -10.97
C ASP A 894 -24.31 16.76 -10.72
N GLU A 895 -23.57 17.05 -11.79
CA GLU A 895 -22.12 17.23 -11.81
C GLU A 895 -21.62 18.34 -10.87
N GLY A 896 -22.47 19.30 -10.51
CA GLY A 896 -22.18 20.35 -9.52
C GLY A 896 -22.54 20.00 -8.07
N ALA A 897 -23.39 18.98 -7.83
CA ALA A 897 -23.94 18.67 -6.50
C ALA A 897 -22.93 18.08 -5.50
N GLY A 898 -21.75 17.68 -5.97
CA GLY A 898 -20.67 17.18 -5.14
C GLY A 898 -19.89 18.29 -4.40
N THR A 899 -18.89 17.86 -3.63
CA THR A 899 -17.92 18.70 -2.91
C THR A 899 -16.56 18.02 -2.93
N GLU A 900 -15.51 18.79 -3.23
CA GLU A 900 -14.13 18.31 -3.27
C GLU A 900 -13.77 17.55 -1.97
N SER A 901 -13.26 16.32 -2.12
CA SER A 901 -12.96 15.41 -1.00
C SER A 901 -14.12 15.14 -0.03
N GLY A 902 -15.38 15.23 -0.48
CA GLY A 902 -16.55 14.88 0.33
C GLY A 902 -16.64 15.72 1.61
N ARG A 903 -16.55 15.06 2.78
CA ARG A 903 -16.48 15.67 4.11
C ARG A 903 -15.07 15.78 4.70
N ILE A 904 -14.05 15.33 3.97
CA ILE A 904 -12.64 15.34 4.40
C ILE A 904 -11.79 16.37 3.64
N GLY A 905 -12.40 17.35 2.98
CA GLY A 905 -11.71 18.49 2.34
C GLY A 905 -10.84 19.35 3.27
N ASN A 906 -10.92 19.14 4.59
CA ASN A 906 -9.94 19.69 5.55
C ASN A 906 -8.55 19.02 5.46
N LEU A 907 -8.39 17.96 4.66
CA LEU A 907 -7.11 17.32 4.34
C LEU A 907 -6.49 17.88 3.04
N ASN A 908 -7.23 18.70 2.28
CA ASN A 908 -6.75 19.24 1.01
C ASN A 908 -5.78 20.40 1.29
N PRO A 909 -4.53 20.36 0.79
CA PRO A 909 -3.53 21.38 1.10
C PRO A 909 -3.86 22.70 0.39
N GLN A 910 -3.90 23.79 1.15
CA GLN A 910 -4.23 25.11 0.60
C GLN A 910 -2.97 25.89 0.22
N SER A 911 -2.88 26.30 -1.05
CA SER A 911 -1.80 27.15 -1.54
C SER A 911 -2.05 28.61 -1.17
N ILE A 912 -1.37 29.10 -0.13
CA ILE A 912 -1.42 30.50 0.32
C ILE A 912 -1.04 31.45 -0.83
N VAL A 913 -0.08 31.06 -1.68
CA VAL A 913 0.33 31.84 -2.87
C VAL A 913 -0.82 31.99 -3.87
N MET A 914 -1.59 30.93 -4.13
CA MET A 914 -2.78 31.01 -4.99
C MET A 914 -3.92 31.80 -4.33
N GLN A 915 -4.16 31.61 -3.03
CA GLN A 915 -5.17 32.36 -2.30
C GLN A 915 -4.89 33.87 -2.24
N ASN A 916 -3.62 34.27 -2.23
CA ASN A 916 -3.24 35.68 -2.29
C ASN A 916 -3.34 36.20 -3.73
N LYS A 917 -2.90 35.43 -4.74
CA LYS A 917 -3.06 35.77 -6.17
C LYS A 917 -4.52 35.82 -6.66
N ALA A 918 -5.47 35.23 -5.91
CA ALA A 918 -6.90 35.31 -6.17
C ALA A 918 -7.61 36.44 -5.38
N LYS A 919 -6.86 37.22 -4.58
CA LYS A 919 -7.33 38.41 -3.84
C LYS A 919 -6.72 39.72 -4.38
N SER A 920 -5.66 39.62 -5.16
CA SER A 920 -5.02 40.68 -5.94
C SER A 920 -5.62 40.78 -7.34
#